data_AF-A0A3N5WQF7-F1
#
_entry.id   AF-A0A3N5WQF7-F1
#
_cell.length_a   1.000
_cell.length_b   1.000
_cell.length_c   1.000
_cell.angle_alpha   90.00
_cell.angle_beta   90.00
_cell.angle_gamma   90.00
#
_symmetry.space_group_name_H-M   'P 1'
#
loop_
_entity.id
_entity.type
_entity.pdbx_description
1 polymer ?
#
loop_
_entity_poly.entity_id
_entity_poly.type
_entity_poly.pdbx_seq_one_letter_code
_entity_poly.pdbx_strand_id
1 'polypeptide(L)'
;MEQRMQSVLRTDRLAIGVDVGSISVKIALAALGGARDRADLAALASRGYRIVEREGCRVALSSYERHLGRPRAVAVEMLRDLFGAIPESEVDELAVTGSGGKPLAHVLGTKPVNEFRAVATGVRFLIPSARTVLEMGGENSKYILLSPAAGDGVGIVDYETNGDCAAGTGSFMDQQASRLRYGIEDVGAVTEGAARTPTIAGRCSVFAKSDMIHAQQKGYEPGEVLRGLCEAVARNYKASIIKGKKIEAPVAFIGGVSANAGVVRAMRSLFDLGEEEMIVPEEHAWMAALGAALLAGEAAEGRGARFRSPFEVDAAEGGGEESFPRSDRLSMENVVLLRDRIRPYSFPEDGRVVDAFLGIDIGSVSTNLVVLDEEDNVIKEIYVRTEARPIEVVHRGLQEIEREIGRRIRVRGVGTTGSGRELIGELVGADTVNDEITAHKTGATYIGRRLIDREVDTIFEIGGQDSKFISIQDGVVVDFAMNEACAAGTGSFLEEQAERLGISIKEEFSRLALSSKAPIRLGERCTVFIEKDIIPYLQKGAKVEDLVAGLAYSIALNYLNRVVRGRRVGDVVYFQGGTAYNDSVGAAFATILGKSIIIPPHNGVVGAIGMAILARQKFQGSGRETTFRGWSIENVDYSIRDFACKGCSNFCDVQEFTVEGEKTYWGDKCSDRYRKRPKIDRRAIVPDLIKLRDEALLEGYDPDRPGGPAVAMPRAMYFYDRFPFWNRLFTELGCRIVLSDPTTKNIVNLGLESTIAEPCFPIKVAHGHAANLIQKGFDHLFIPNVIDSETDIPEMESHLCPWGQTLPFVVGQSGLKERISGRLLSPTIHFRRGFEGVRDELADT
;
A
#
# COMPACT_ATOMS: atom_id res chain seq x y z
N MET A 1 -15.37 42.98 -5.88
CA MET A 1 -15.39 42.14 -4.65
C MET A 1 -14.74 42.79 -3.44
N GLU A 2 -13.61 43.51 -3.55
CA GLU A 2 -13.09 44.34 -2.44
C GLU A 2 -14.20 45.23 -1.87
N GLN A 3 -15.03 45.86 -2.71
CA GLN A 3 -16.24 46.59 -2.31
C GLN A 3 -17.38 45.74 -1.72
N ARG A 4 -17.50 44.45 -2.08
CA ARG A 4 -18.61 43.54 -1.68
C ARG A 4 -18.28 42.74 -0.43
N MET A 5 -17.02 42.31 -0.29
CA MET A 5 -16.44 41.80 0.93
C MET A 5 -16.36 42.95 1.94
N GLN A 6 -15.89 44.15 1.56
CA GLN A 6 -15.99 45.34 2.42
C GLN A 6 -17.44 45.73 2.77
N SER A 7 -18.45 45.41 1.95
CA SER A 7 -19.86 45.65 2.33
C SER A 7 -20.37 44.62 3.34
N VAL A 8 -19.94 43.36 3.25
CA VAL A 8 -20.29 42.28 4.20
C VAL A 8 -19.54 42.45 5.52
N LEU A 9 -18.25 42.80 5.49
CA LEU A 9 -17.41 43.09 6.66
C LEU A 9 -17.86 44.34 7.46
N ARG A 10 -18.86 45.10 6.95
CA ARG A 10 -19.47 46.29 7.57
C ARG A 10 -20.87 46.05 8.13
N THR A 11 -21.40 44.83 8.06
CA THR A 11 -22.68 44.48 8.71
C THR A 11 -22.45 44.24 10.22
N ASP A 12 -23.42 43.83 11.03
CA ASP A 12 -23.16 43.40 12.44
C ASP A 12 -23.65 41.95 12.56
N ARG A 13 -23.09 41.07 11.72
CA ARG A 13 -23.57 39.70 11.55
C ARG A 13 -22.62 38.66 12.14
N LEU A 14 -23.20 37.58 12.66
CA LEU A 14 -22.49 36.39 13.13
C LEU A 14 -22.82 35.22 12.22
N ALA A 15 -21.79 34.67 11.58
CA ALA A 15 -21.93 33.48 10.75
C ALA A 15 -21.01 32.36 11.26
N ILE A 16 -21.53 31.14 11.33
CA ILE A 16 -20.78 29.96 11.72
C ILE A 16 -20.44 29.14 10.48
N GLY A 17 -19.20 28.69 10.39
CA GLY A 17 -18.75 27.68 9.45
C GLY A 17 -18.24 26.45 10.19
N VAL A 18 -18.77 25.28 9.86
CA VAL A 18 -18.33 23.99 10.39
C VAL A 18 -17.67 23.18 9.28
N ASP A 19 -16.40 22.85 9.45
CA ASP A 19 -15.70 21.90 8.58
C ASP A 19 -15.68 20.53 9.23
N VAL A 20 -16.43 19.59 8.64
CA VAL A 20 -16.43 18.17 9.01
C VAL A 20 -15.53 17.44 8.03
N GLY A 21 -14.25 17.37 8.36
CA GLY A 21 -13.24 16.68 7.58
C GLY A 21 -13.34 15.16 7.69
N SER A 22 -12.34 14.45 7.15
CA SER A 22 -12.30 12.98 7.15
C SER A 22 -11.96 12.37 8.51
N ILE A 23 -11.23 13.11 9.35
CA ILE A 23 -10.78 12.65 10.67
C ILE A 23 -11.08 13.65 11.81
N SER A 24 -11.52 14.87 11.48
CA SER A 24 -11.66 15.97 12.44
C SER A 24 -12.79 16.92 12.14
N VAL A 25 -13.21 17.66 13.17
CA VAL A 25 -14.19 18.74 13.09
C VAL A 25 -13.53 20.04 13.55
N LYS A 26 -13.84 21.14 12.84
CA LYS A 26 -13.38 22.49 13.16
C LYS A 26 -14.52 23.48 12.97
N ILE A 27 -14.62 24.47 13.86
CA ILE A 27 -15.62 25.52 13.80
C ILE A 27 -14.93 26.88 13.69
N ALA A 28 -15.46 27.74 12.83
CA ALA A 28 -15.12 29.15 12.74
C ALA A 28 -16.39 29.99 12.91
N LEU A 29 -16.33 30.99 13.78
CA LEU A 29 -17.35 32.03 13.90
C LEU A 29 -16.77 33.32 13.32
N ALA A 30 -17.39 33.88 12.27
CA ALA A 30 -17.00 35.14 11.69
C ALA A 30 -17.94 36.26 12.17
N ALA A 31 -17.37 37.27 12.84
CA ALA A 31 -18.02 38.52 13.19
C ALA A 31 -17.75 39.55 12.11
N LEU A 32 -18.75 39.76 11.25
CA LEU A 32 -18.69 40.57 10.05
C LEU A 32 -19.14 41.99 10.36
N GLY A 33 -18.46 42.68 11.31
CA GLY A 33 -18.88 43.98 11.84
C GLY A 33 -18.04 44.54 12.99
N GLY A 34 -17.95 45.88 13.09
CA GLY A 34 -17.10 46.58 14.07
C GLY A 34 -17.77 46.95 15.41
N ALA A 35 -19.09 46.77 15.57
CA ALA A 35 -19.82 47.30 16.73
C ALA A 35 -20.33 46.25 17.74
N ARG A 36 -20.31 44.95 17.42
CA ARG A 36 -20.68 43.89 18.39
C ARG A 36 -19.54 43.50 19.34
N ASP A 37 -19.94 43.14 20.55
CA ASP A 37 -19.20 43.30 21.80
C ASP A 37 -17.90 42.47 21.91
N ARG A 38 -16.89 43.09 22.51
CA ARG A 38 -15.66 42.42 22.98
C ARG A 38 -15.96 41.28 23.97
N ALA A 39 -17.14 41.27 24.60
CA ALA A 39 -17.52 40.33 25.64
C ALA A 39 -17.73 38.90 25.12
N ASP A 40 -18.40 38.72 23.97
CA ASP A 40 -18.71 37.37 23.44
C ASP A 40 -17.46 36.68 22.88
N LEU A 41 -16.62 37.43 22.17
CA LEU A 41 -15.31 36.93 21.72
C LEU A 41 -14.36 36.69 22.89
N ALA A 42 -14.44 37.47 23.97
CA ALA A 42 -13.69 37.22 25.20
C ALA A 42 -14.21 35.96 25.93
N ALA A 43 -15.52 35.72 25.94
CA ALA A 43 -16.13 34.50 26.47
C ALA A 43 -15.64 33.27 25.68
N LEU A 44 -15.66 33.33 24.35
CA LEU A 44 -15.08 32.28 23.50
C LEU A 44 -13.57 32.10 23.74
N ALA A 45 -12.80 33.17 23.86
CA ALA A 45 -11.37 33.10 24.16
C ALA A 45 -11.10 32.40 25.51
N SER A 46 -11.91 32.68 26.54
CA SER A 46 -11.83 32.01 27.84
C SER A 46 -12.22 30.52 27.80
N ARG A 47 -12.91 30.09 26.75
CA ARG A 47 -13.22 28.68 26.45
C ARG A 47 -12.22 28.02 25.49
N GLY A 48 -11.11 28.70 25.18
CA GLY A 48 -10.03 28.15 24.35
C GLY A 48 -10.18 28.38 22.85
N TYR A 49 -11.12 29.22 22.40
CA TYR A 49 -11.18 29.62 21.00
C TYR A 49 -10.07 30.62 20.68
N ARG A 50 -9.40 30.46 19.52
CA ARG A 50 -8.41 31.42 19.04
C ARG A 50 -9.09 32.56 18.29
N ILE A 51 -8.79 33.80 18.68
CA ILE A 51 -9.34 34.99 18.01
C ILE A 51 -8.33 35.53 17.00
N VAL A 52 -8.78 35.70 15.75
CA VAL A 52 -7.98 36.24 14.64
C VAL A 52 -8.68 37.49 14.12
N GLU A 53 -7.92 38.57 13.92
CA GLU A 53 -8.46 39.83 13.38
C GLU A 53 -7.76 40.18 12.05
N ARG A 54 -8.55 40.39 11.00
CA ARG A 54 -8.04 40.76 9.66
C ARG A 54 -9.04 41.70 8.97
N GLU A 55 -8.56 42.84 8.48
CA GLU A 55 -9.37 43.85 7.75
C GLU A 55 -10.66 44.28 8.48
N GLY A 56 -10.64 44.32 9.82
CA GLY A 56 -11.79 44.71 10.65
C GLY A 56 -12.81 43.60 10.90
N CYS A 57 -12.58 42.39 10.40
CA CYS A 57 -13.36 41.19 10.75
C CYS A 57 -12.63 40.38 11.81
N ARG A 58 -13.35 40.00 12.87
CA ARG A 58 -12.86 39.11 13.92
C ARG A 58 -13.42 37.72 13.71
N VAL A 59 -12.56 36.73 13.84
CA VAL A 59 -12.92 35.32 13.69
C VAL A 59 -12.54 34.60 14.96
N ALA A 60 -13.45 33.81 15.53
CA ALA A 60 -13.14 32.85 16.58
C ALA A 60 -13.02 31.45 15.98
N LEU A 61 -11.91 30.77 16.26
CA LEU A 61 -11.60 29.43 15.76
C LEU A 61 -11.59 28.44 16.92
N SER A 62 -12.31 27.33 16.78
CA SER A 62 -12.34 26.25 17.80
C SER A 62 -11.00 25.54 17.92
N SER A 63 -10.86 24.67 18.92
CA SER A 63 -9.86 23.59 18.89
C SER A 63 -10.06 22.68 17.67
N TYR A 64 -8.99 21.98 17.29
CA TYR A 64 -9.04 20.91 16.31
C TYR A 64 -9.46 19.62 17.02
N GLU A 65 -10.64 19.09 16.73
CA GLU A 65 -11.15 17.89 17.41
C GLU A 65 -11.14 16.67 16.49
N ARG A 66 -10.45 15.60 16.89
CA ARG A 66 -10.48 14.32 16.18
C ARG A 66 -11.80 13.62 16.47
N HIS A 67 -12.57 13.29 15.44
CA HIS A 67 -13.89 12.72 15.66
C HIS A 67 -13.91 11.20 15.92
N LEU A 68 -12.80 10.49 15.67
CA LEU A 68 -12.65 9.04 15.93
C LEU A 68 -13.85 8.19 15.45
N GLY A 69 -14.28 8.44 14.21
CA GLY A 69 -15.45 7.77 13.63
C GLY A 69 -16.82 8.31 14.05
N ARG A 70 -16.91 9.35 14.89
CA ARG A 70 -18.16 10.02 15.33
C ARG A 70 -18.29 11.48 14.86
N PRO A 71 -18.17 11.80 13.55
CA PRO A 71 -18.13 13.18 13.06
C PRO A 71 -19.36 14.01 13.44
N ARG A 72 -20.56 13.42 13.39
CA ARG A 72 -21.81 14.12 13.73
C ARG A 72 -21.87 14.48 15.22
N ALA A 73 -21.61 13.50 16.08
CA ALA A 73 -21.67 13.71 17.52
C ALA A 73 -20.67 14.77 17.97
N VAL A 74 -19.42 14.68 17.51
CA VAL A 74 -18.38 15.67 17.85
C VAL A 74 -18.74 17.06 17.31
N ALA A 75 -19.26 17.16 16.08
CA ALA A 75 -19.70 18.46 15.56
C ALA A 75 -20.86 19.08 16.36
N VAL A 76 -21.84 18.28 16.76
CA VAL A 76 -22.96 18.74 17.60
C VAL A 76 -22.47 19.13 19.00
N GLU A 77 -21.59 18.34 19.61
CA GLU A 77 -20.97 18.65 20.91
C GLU A 77 -20.20 19.99 20.86
N MET A 78 -19.38 20.21 19.83
CA MET A 78 -18.66 21.47 19.65
C MET A 78 -19.60 22.66 19.39
N LEU A 79 -20.67 22.47 18.63
CA LEU A 79 -21.68 23.52 18.42
C LEU A 79 -22.41 23.85 19.72
N ARG A 80 -22.76 22.84 20.55
CA ARG A 80 -23.37 23.06 21.87
C ARG A 80 -22.44 23.83 22.80
N ASP A 81 -21.14 23.55 22.77
CA ASP A 81 -20.17 24.34 23.53
C ASP A 81 -20.11 25.80 23.05
N LEU A 82 -20.05 26.04 21.73
CA LEU A 82 -20.09 27.38 21.14
C LEU A 82 -21.36 28.14 21.59
N PHE A 83 -22.52 27.53 21.48
CA PHE A 83 -23.80 28.14 21.89
C PHE A 83 -23.96 28.27 23.41
N GLY A 84 -23.11 27.61 24.20
CA GLY A 84 -22.99 27.89 25.62
C GLY A 84 -22.32 29.24 25.92
N ALA A 85 -21.60 29.82 24.95
CA ALA A 85 -20.95 31.13 25.08
C ALA A 85 -21.70 32.25 24.35
N ILE A 86 -22.40 31.92 23.25
CA ILE A 86 -23.13 32.89 22.41
C ILE A 86 -24.56 32.40 22.20
N PRO A 87 -25.61 33.22 22.41
CA PRO A 87 -26.98 32.80 22.18
C PRO A 87 -27.26 32.42 20.71
N GLU A 88 -28.02 31.34 20.47
CA GLU A 88 -28.40 30.91 19.11
C GLU A 88 -29.11 32.02 18.31
N SER A 89 -29.88 32.88 18.99
CA SER A 89 -30.61 34.00 18.39
C SER A 89 -29.71 35.09 17.78
N GLU A 90 -28.44 35.13 18.15
CA GLU A 90 -27.49 36.13 17.67
C GLU A 90 -26.75 35.69 16.40
N VAL A 91 -26.85 34.41 16.03
CA VAL A 91 -26.22 33.82 14.86
C VAL A 91 -27.17 33.86 13.67
N ASP A 92 -26.78 34.58 12.62
CA ASP A 92 -27.59 34.81 11.43
C ASP A 92 -27.62 33.59 10.51
N GLU A 93 -26.47 32.93 10.33
CA GLU A 93 -26.35 31.79 9.41
C GLU A 93 -25.27 30.79 9.86
N LEU A 94 -25.53 29.51 9.62
CA LEU A 94 -24.58 28.41 9.86
C LEU A 94 -24.41 27.64 8.56
N ALA A 95 -23.18 27.51 8.07
CA ALA A 95 -22.84 26.67 6.94
C ALA A 95 -21.95 25.49 7.36
N VAL A 96 -22.05 24.41 6.61
CA VAL A 96 -21.21 23.22 6.81
C VAL A 96 -20.46 22.86 5.53
N THR A 97 -19.23 22.38 5.66
CA THR A 97 -18.36 21.97 4.55
C THR A 97 -17.60 20.69 4.90
N GLY A 98 -16.77 20.20 3.99
CA GLY A 98 -15.96 18.99 4.16
C GLY A 98 -16.69 17.70 3.82
N SER A 99 -15.96 16.58 3.90
CA SER A 99 -16.46 15.24 3.54
C SER A 99 -17.70 14.80 4.35
N GLY A 100 -17.77 15.17 5.62
CA GLY A 100 -18.91 14.90 6.50
C GLY A 100 -19.96 16.02 6.56
N GLY A 101 -19.79 17.09 5.76
CA GLY A 101 -20.66 18.27 5.81
C GLY A 101 -22.10 17.99 5.37
N LYS A 102 -22.31 17.23 4.28
CA LYS A 102 -23.66 16.95 3.76
C LYS A 102 -24.58 16.24 4.77
N PRO A 103 -24.15 15.13 5.43
CA PRO A 103 -24.95 14.50 6.48
C PRO A 103 -25.28 15.46 7.64
N LEU A 104 -24.32 16.25 8.10
CA LEU A 104 -24.54 17.22 9.17
C LEU A 104 -25.52 18.33 8.73
N ALA A 105 -25.42 18.79 7.47
CA ALA A 105 -26.31 19.79 6.90
C ALA A 105 -27.77 19.36 6.98
N HIS A 106 -28.03 18.08 6.67
CA HIS A 106 -29.37 17.51 6.71
C HIS A 106 -29.96 17.51 8.13
N VAL A 107 -29.16 17.11 9.12
CA VAL A 107 -29.56 17.08 10.54
C VAL A 107 -29.84 18.50 11.05
N LEU A 108 -28.96 19.44 10.76
CA LEU A 108 -29.08 20.85 11.18
C LEU A 108 -30.04 21.66 10.30
N GLY A 109 -30.61 21.08 9.24
CA GLY A 109 -31.51 21.81 8.33
C GLY A 109 -30.85 22.98 7.56
N THR A 110 -29.53 22.93 7.38
CA THR A 110 -28.75 23.96 6.68
C THR A 110 -28.28 23.51 5.28
N LYS A 111 -27.63 24.40 4.52
CA LYS A 111 -27.06 24.12 3.21
C LYS A 111 -25.57 23.80 3.32
N PRO A 112 -25.10 22.71 2.68
CA PRO A 112 -23.67 22.46 2.55
C PRO A 112 -23.03 23.45 1.56
N VAL A 113 -21.83 23.92 1.89
CA VAL A 113 -20.99 24.76 1.05
C VAL A 113 -19.97 23.88 0.32
N ASN A 114 -19.61 24.26 -0.91
CA ASN A 114 -18.57 23.56 -1.66
C ASN A 114 -17.19 23.79 -1.00
N GLU A 115 -16.48 22.70 -0.74
CA GLU A 115 -15.21 22.72 -0.01
C GLU A 115 -14.11 23.50 -0.72
N PHE A 116 -13.94 23.35 -2.04
CA PHE A 116 -12.94 24.11 -2.81
C PHE A 116 -13.22 25.61 -2.74
N ARG A 117 -14.50 26.00 -2.83
CA ARG A 117 -14.91 27.40 -2.69
C ARG A 117 -14.66 27.91 -1.27
N ALA A 118 -14.96 27.12 -0.24
CA ALA A 118 -14.69 27.49 1.15
C ALA A 118 -13.20 27.69 1.39
N VAL A 119 -12.36 26.70 1.05
CA VAL A 119 -10.89 26.80 1.20
C VAL A 119 -10.34 28.02 0.47
N ALA A 120 -10.71 28.22 -0.80
CA ALA A 120 -10.22 29.36 -1.57
C ALA A 120 -10.68 30.71 -0.99
N THR A 121 -11.87 30.78 -0.39
CA THR A 121 -12.36 31.98 0.32
C THR A 121 -11.58 32.25 1.60
N GLY A 122 -11.37 31.22 2.44
CA GLY A 122 -10.59 31.35 3.66
C GLY A 122 -9.14 31.75 3.41
N VAL A 123 -8.50 31.15 2.40
CA VAL A 123 -7.14 31.52 2.00
C VAL A 123 -7.08 32.95 1.46
N ARG A 124 -8.03 33.37 0.61
CA ARG A 124 -8.03 34.74 0.09
C ARG A 124 -8.20 35.78 1.20
N PHE A 125 -8.93 35.46 2.26
CA PHE A 125 -9.11 36.34 3.42
C PHE A 125 -7.82 36.45 4.26
N LEU A 126 -7.17 35.33 4.58
CA LEU A 126 -5.97 35.34 5.45
C LEU A 126 -4.66 35.65 4.70
N ILE A 127 -4.54 35.19 3.46
CA ILE A 127 -3.35 35.35 2.61
C ILE A 127 -3.81 35.90 1.23
N PRO A 128 -4.18 37.19 1.13
CA PRO A 128 -4.70 37.77 -0.10
C PRO A 128 -3.76 37.67 -1.30
N SER A 129 -2.45 37.67 -1.06
CA SER A 129 -1.40 37.53 -2.08
C SER A 129 -1.27 36.12 -2.64
N ALA A 130 -1.84 35.09 -2.01
CA ALA A 130 -1.69 33.71 -2.44
C ALA A 130 -2.23 33.50 -3.87
N ARG A 131 -1.45 32.76 -4.66
CA ARG A 131 -1.72 32.39 -6.05
C ARG A 131 -1.99 30.91 -6.19
N THR A 132 -1.35 30.10 -5.37
CA THR A 132 -1.55 28.65 -5.32
C THR A 132 -1.87 28.22 -3.91
N VAL A 133 -2.83 27.30 -3.76
CA VAL A 133 -3.11 26.61 -2.50
C VAL A 133 -2.69 25.16 -2.64
N LEU A 134 -1.84 24.72 -1.72
CA LEU A 134 -1.52 23.32 -1.51
C LEU A 134 -2.16 22.92 -0.17
N GLU A 135 -3.09 21.97 -0.18
CA GLU A 135 -3.76 21.49 1.02
C GLU A 135 -3.39 20.02 1.26
N MET A 136 -2.96 19.69 2.47
CA MET A 136 -2.75 18.30 2.90
C MET A 136 -3.50 18.01 4.20
N GLY A 137 -4.65 17.34 4.06
CA GLY A 137 -5.54 16.95 5.15
C GLY A 137 -5.31 15.51 5.65
N GLY A 138 -6.30 15.01 6.40
CA GLY A 138 -6.26 13.67 6.98
C GLY A 138 -6.33 12.55 5.96
N GLU A 139 -7.29 12.60 5.02
CA GLU A 139 -7.41 11.62 3.92
C GLU A 139 -7.46 12.27 2.53
N ASN A 140 -7.63 13.59 2.49
CA ASN A 140 -7.81 14.37 1.28
C ASN A 140 -6.73 15.45 1.20
N SER A 141 -6.24 15.69 0.00
CA SER A 141 -5.21 16.65 -0.33
C SER A 141 -5.59 17.34 -1.65
N LYS A 142 -5.41 18.66 -1.73
CA LYS A 142 -5.93 19.48 -2.83
C LYS A 142 -4.90 20.47 -3.35
N TYR A 143 -4.89 20.63 -4.66
CA TYR A 143 -4.23 21.75 -5.34
C TYR A 143 -5.31 22.70 -5.85
N ILE A 144 -5.11 24.01 -5.67
CA ILE A 144 -5.99 25.06 -6.21
C ILE A 144 -5.13 26.18 -6.76
N LEU A 145 -5.29 26.49 -8.05
CA LEU A 145 -4.75 27.69 -8.68
C LEU A 145 -5.79 28.80 -8.61
N LEU A 146 -5.43 29.90 -7.97
CA LEU A 146 -6.32 31.04 -7.78
C LEU A 146 -6.14 32.06 -8.92
N SER A 147 -7.25 32.67 -9.33
CA SER A 147 -7.26 33.70 -10.37
C SER A 147 -6.44 34.93 -9.94
N PRO A 148 -5.70 35.56 -10.89
CA PRO A 148 -5.03 36.83 -10.67
C PRO A 148 -5.96 38.01 -10.38
N ALA A 149 -7.17 37.98 -10.95
CA ALA A 149 -8.07 39.12 -10.96
C ALA A 149 -9.17 38.98 -9.90
N ALA A 150 -9.34 40.03 -9.10
CA ALA A 150 -10.48 40.25 -8.23
C ALA A 150 -11.74 40.63 -9.03
N GLY A 151 -12.20 39.73 -9.90
CA GLY A 151 -13.60 39.76 -10.37
C GLY A 151 -14.56 39.44 -9.22
N ASP A 152 -15.87 39.41 -9.50
CA ASP A 152 -16.94 39.35 -8.48
C ASP A 152 -17.05 38.04 -7.67
N GLY A 153 -15.97 37.24 -7.59
CA GLY A 153 -15.88 36.04 -6.76
C GLY A 153 -14.47 35.45 -6.64
N VAL A 154 -14.32 34.44 -5.80
CA VAL A 154 -13.09 33.63 -5.67
C VAL A 154 -12.93 32.75 -6.90
N GLY A 155 -12.15 33.23 -7.88
CA GLY A 155 -11.88 32.49 -9.11
C GLY A 155 -10.88 31.35 -8.88
N ILE A 156 -11.30 30.12 -9.16
CA ILE A 156 -10.43 28.94 -9.25
C ILE A 156 -10.14 28.70 -10.74
N VAL A 157 -8.87 28.82 -11.14
CA VAL A 157 -8.42 28.63 -12.53
C VAL A 157 -8.25 27.15 -12.84
N ASP A 158 -7.65 26.43 -11.90
CA ASP A 158 -7.39 25.01 -11.99
C ASP A 158 -7.44 24.41 -10.58
N TYR A 159 -7.80 23.14 -10.49
CA TYR A 159 -7.81 22.41 -9.23
C TYR A 159 -7.53 20.93 -9.47
N GLU A 160 -7.09 20.24 -8.42
CA GLU A 160 -6.92 18.79 -8.42
C GLU A 160 -7.06 18.28 -6.98
N THR A 161 -7.50 17.04 -6.83
CA THR A 161 -7.55 16.35 -5.53
C THR A 161 -7.00 14.94 -5.69
N ASN A 162 -6.47 14.36 -4.62
CA ASN A 162 -6.22 12.91 -4.64
C ASN A 162 -7.55 12.17 -4.82
N GLY A 163 -7.50 11.03 -5.51
CA GLY A 163 -8.63 10.11 -5.61
C GLY A 163 -8.87 9.36 -4.30
N ASP A 164 -9.51 8.20 -4.37
CA ASP A 164 -9.93 7.45 -3.19
C ASP A 164 -8.78 6.92 -2.29
N CYS A 165 -7.52 7.04 -2.69
CA CYS A 165 -6.38 6.61 -1.90
C CYS A 165 -5.94 7.70 -0.91
N ALA A 166 -5.94 7.38 0.40
CA ALA A 166 -5.40 8.25 1.45
C ALA A 166 -3.86 8.16 1.58
N ALA A 167 -3.18 7.42 0.71
CA ALA A 167 -1.72 7.35 0.78
C ALA A 167 -1.07 8.71 0.48
N GLY A 168 -0.03 9.04 1.24
CA GLY A 168 0.63 10.34 1.18
C GLY A 168 -0.20 11.50 1.76
N THR A 169 -1.12 11.21 2.69
CA THR A 169 -1.89 12.20 3.45
C THR A 169 -1.58 12.08 4.96
N GLY A 170 -2.24 12.88 5.80
CA GLY A 170 -2.02 12.87 7.25
C GLY A 170 -2.30 11.51 7.89
N SER A 171 -3.37 10.81 7.50
CA SER A 171 -3.72 9.49 8.06
C SER A 171 -2.67 8.43 7.71
N PHE A 172 -2.07 8.51 6.52
CA PHE A 172 -0.96 7.63 6.14
C PHE A 172 0.26 7.89 7.02
N MET A 173 0.57 9.17 7.29
CA MET A 173 1.70 9.57 8.11
C MET A 173 1.49 9.20 9.58
N ASP A 174 0.28 9.41 10.11
CA ASP A 174 -0.14 9.00 11.47
C ASP A 174 0.09 7.50 11.67
N GLN A 175 -0.39 6.69 10.72
CA GLN A 175 -0.23 5.24 10.75
C GLN A 175 1.24 4.79 10.66
N GLN A 176 2.10 5.52 9.94
CA GLN A 176 3.52 5.17 9.87
C GLN A 176 4.27 5.63 11.13
N ALA A 177 3.97 6.81 11.66
CA ALA A 177 4.61 7.37 12.85
C ALA A 177 4.29 6.54 14.11
N SER A 178 3.04 6.13 14.29
CA SER A 178 2.61 5.32 15.44
C SER A 178 3.34 3.97 15.54
N ARG A 179 3.78 3.40 14.39
CA ARG A 179 4.61 2.18 14.36
C ARG A 179 5.98 2.38 14.98
N LEU A 180 6.51 3.59 14.91
CA LEU A 180 7.75 3.99 15.59
C LEU A 180 7.48 4.54 17.00
N ARG A 181 6.23 4.46 17.48
CA ARG A 181 5.74 4.97 18.78
C ARG A 181 5.85 6.48 18.92
N TYR A 182 5.68 7.21 17.82
CA TYR A 182 5.60 8.68 17.82
C TYR A 182 4.17 9.14 17.51
N GLY A 183 3.73 10.22 18.16
CA GLY A 183 2.58 10.98 17.71
C GLY A 183 2.92 11.72 16.41
N ILE A 184 1.93 11.91 15.54
CA ILE A 184 2.13 12.62 14.27
C ILE A 184 2.58 14.08 14.50
N GLU A 185 2.15 14.66 15.61
CA GLU A 185 2.47 16.01 16.08
C GLU A 185 3.96 16.15 16.42
N ASP A 186 4.59 15.08 16.92
CA ASP A 186 5.99 15.07 17.34
C ASP A 186 6.96 14.88 16.16
N VAL A 187 6.49 14.29 15.06
CA VAL A 187 7.33 13.92 13.91
C VAL A 187 8.14 15.10 13.39
N GLY A 188 7.55 16.31 13.33
CA GLY A 188 8.23 17.51 12.83
C GLY A 188 9.54 17.79 13.59
N ALA A 189 9.46 17.80 14.92
CA ALA A 189 10.61 18.03 15.80
C ALA A 189 11.60 16.86 15.78
N VAL A 190 11.11 15.61 15.74
CA VAL A 190 11.96 14.41 15.74
C VAL A 190 12.82 14.29 14.48
N THR A 191 12.34 14.83 13.35
CA THR A 191 13.14 14.88 12.09
C THR A 191 14.19 15.99 12.09
N GLU A 192 14.14 16.93 13.04
CA GLU A 192 15.08 18.04 13.15
C GLU A 192 16.42 17.53 13.70
N GLY A 193 17.48 17.64 12.89
CA GLY A 193 18.81 17.09 13.22
C GLY A 193 19.10 15.69 12.67
N ALA A 194 18.18 15.07 11.94
CA ALA A 194 18.45 13.81 11.24
C ALA A 194 19.58 13.98 10.21
N ALA A 195 20.68 13.24 10.37
CA ALA A 195 21.88 13.35 9.54
C ALA A 195 21.72 12.66 8.17
N ARG A 196 21.02 11.52 8.13
CA ARG A 196 20.74 10.74 6.92
C ARG A 196 19.25 10.63 6.67
N THR A 197 18.89 10.24 5.45
CA THR A 197 17.51 9.99 5.05
C THR A 197 17.41 8.71 4.21
N PRO A 198 16.64 7.70 4.64
CA PRO A 198 16.34 6.54 3.81
C PRO A 198 15.26 6.86 2.78
N THR A 199 15.23 6.13 1.67
CA THR A 199 14.11 6.21 0.71
C THR A 199 12.96 5.36 1.21
N ILE A 200 11.81 5.99 1.46
CA ILE A 200 10.57 5.33 1.87
C ILE A 200 9.52 5.48 0.77
N ALA A 201 8.72 4.44 0.53
CA ALA A 201 7.55 4.50 -0.35
C ALA A 201 6.46 5.43 0.22
N GLY A 202 5.94 6.35 -0.61
CA GLY A 202 4.91 7.32 -0.20
C GLY A 202 3.47 6.97 -0.61
N ARG A 203 3.29 5.96 -1.47
CA ARG A 203 1.99 5.65 -2.12
C ARG A 203 1.25 4.45 -1.49
N CYS A 204 1.91 3.65 -0.66
CA CYS A 204 1.30 2.45 -0.08
C CYS A 204 1.82 2.27 1.35
N SER A 205 0.90 2.16 2.32
CA SER A 205 1.24 1.91 3.73
C SER A 205 1.99 0.60 3.92
N VAL A 206 1.68 -0.43 3.11
CA VAL A 206 2.36 -1.72 3.16
C VAL A 206 3.84 -1.59 2.77
N PHE A 207 4.12 -0.95 1.64
CA PHE A 207 5.50 -0.74 1.20
C PHE A 207 6.24 0.23 2.11
N ALA A 208 5.59 1.28 2.58
CA ALA A 208 6.18 2.23 3.53
C ALA A 208 6.62 1.50 4.80
N LYS A 209 5.77 0.64 5.37
CA LYS A 209 6.08 -0.19 6.53
C LYS A 209 7.31 -1.06 6.28
N SER A 210 7.34 -1.79 5.17
CA SER A 210 8.49 -2.61 4.82
C SER A 210 9.74 -1.75 4.70
N ASP A 211 9.72 -0.66 3.93
CA ASP A 211 10.89 0.22 3.74
C ASP A 211 11.39 0.82 5.07
N MET A 212 10.49 1.20 5.97
CA MET A 212 10.83 1.73 7.30
C MET A 212 11.51 0.68 8.17
N ILE A 213 10.98 -0.55 8.20
CA ILE A 213 11.57 -1.69 8.92
C ILE A 213 12.98 -1.98 8.36
N HIS A 214 13.13 -2.02 7.04
CA HIS A 214 14.44 -2.23 6.39
C HIS A 214 15.41 -1.09 6.69
N ALA A 215 14.94 0.16 6.75
CA ALA A 215 15.78 1.30 7.13
C ALA A 215 16.28 1.15 8.58
N GLN A 216 15.42 0.79 9.53
CA GLN A 216 15.85 0.55 10.92
C GLN A 216 16.89 -0.58 11.01
N GLN A 217 16.73 -1.63 10.22
CA GLN A 217 17.69 -2.75 10.16
C GLN A 217 19.04 -2.37 9.58
N LYS A 218 19.07 -1.38 8.67
CA LYS A 218 20.30 -0.77 8.16
C LYS A 218 20.92 0.25 9.14
N GLY A 219 20.40 0.35 10.36
CA GLY A 219 20.90 1.24 11.40
C GLY A 219 20.53 2.70 11.20
N TYR A 220 19.41 3.00 10.53
CA TYR A 220 18.84 4.35 10.54
C TYR A 220 18.12 4.60 11.87
N GLU A 221 18.38 5.76 12.46
CA GLU A 221 17.71 6.19 13.67
C GLU A 221 16.24 6.55 13.39
N PRO A 222 15.31 6.45 14.36
CA PRO A 222 13.90 6.74 14.14
C PRO A 222 13.64 8.11 13.49
N GLY A 223 14.37 9.16 13.88
CA GLY A 223 14.27 10.48 13.27
C GLY A 223 14.72 10.53 11.81
N GLU A 224 15.71 9.74 11.42
CA GLU A 224 16.14 9.59 10.03
C GLU A 224 15.06 8.87 9.20
N VAL A 225 14.46 7.81 9.75
CA VAL A 225 13.36 7.08 9.09
C VAL A 225 12.13 7.97 8.90
N LEU A 226 11.75 8.72 9.93
CA LEU A 226 10.65 9.69 9.86
C LEU A 226 10.93 10.82 8.88
N ARG A 227 12.19 11.25 8.72
CA ARG A 227 12.56 12.22 7.68
C ARG A 227 12.31 11.64 6.28
N GLY A 228 12.66 10.37 6.07
CA GLY A 228 12.37 9.64 4.84
C GLY A 228 10.88 9.54 4.54
N LEU A 229 10.06 9.36 5.58
CA LEU A 229 8.60 9.36 5.51
C LEU A 229 8.05 10.73 5.09
N CYS A 230 8.52 11.83 5.70
CA CYS A 230 8.11 13.20 5.33
C CYS A 230 8.41 13.50 3.85
N GLU A 231 9.60 13.15 3.37
CA GLU A 231 9.95 13.31 1.96
C GLU A 231 9.12 12.40 1.03
N ALA A 232 8.77 11.19 1.48
CA ALA A 232 7.92 10.29 0.72
C ALA A 232 6.50 10.84 0.53
N VAL A 233 5.93 11.44 1.58
CA VAL A 233 4.62 12.10 1.56
C VAL A 233 4.63 13.28 0.58
N ALA A 234 5.67 14.15 0.63
CA ALA A 234 5.82 15.27 -0.30
C ALA A 234 5.99 14.81 -1.76
N ARG A 235 6.84 13.81 -2.02
CA ARG A 235 7.02 13.23 -3.37
C ARG A 235 5.69 12.66 -3.90
N ASN A 236 4.93 11.97 -3.06
CA ASN A 236 3.63 11.44 -3.47
C ASN A 236 2.64 12.56 -3.80
N TYR A 237 2.62 13.65 -3.02
CA TYR A 237 1.79 14.81 -3.31
C TYR A 237 2.10 15.41 -4.71
N LYS A 238 3.38 15.65 -5.02
CA LYS A 238 3.80 16.14 -6.35
C LYS A 238 3.39 15.20 -7.49
N ALA A 239 3.61 13.90 -7.31
CA ALA A 239 3.34 12.91 -8.34
C ALA A 239 1.84 12.65 -8.55
N SER A 240 1.03 12.66 -7.50
CA SER A 240 -0.39 12.25 -7.55
C SER A 240 -1.37 13.42 -7.68
N ILE A 241 -0.98 14.64 -7.29
CA ILE A 241 -1.87 15.81 -7.28
C ILE A 241 -1.34 16.88 -8.23
N ILE A 242 -0.06 17.23 -8.15
CA ILE A 242 0.46 18.29 -9.03
C ILE A 242 0.53 17.83 -10.48
N LYS A 243 1.04 16.63 -10.79
CA LYS A 243 1.05 16.06 -12.17
C LYS A 243 1.55 17.05 -13.25
N GLY A 244 2.57 17.84 -12.93
CA GLY A 244 3.12 18.86 -13.84
C GLY A 244 2.30 20.15 -13.96
N LYS A 245 1.23 20.33 -13.16
CA LYS A 245 0.47 21.59 -13.08
C LYS A 245 1.36 22.74 -12.61
N LYS A 246 1.01 23.95 -13.06
CA LYS A 246 1.74 25.18 -12.76
C LYS A 246 1.66 25.51 -11.27
N ILE A 247 2.76 25.96 -10.67
CA ILE A 247 2.78 26.50 -9.31
C ILE A 247 3.20 27.95 -9.39
N GLU A 248 2.34 28.85 -8.91
CA GLU A 248 2.60 30.29 -8.84
C GLU A 248 2.76 30.70 -7.38
N ALA A 249 3.87 31.35 -7.04
CA ALA A 249 4.09 31.98 -5.75
C ALA A 249 3.34 33.33 -5.67
N PRO A 250 2.95 33.80 -4.47
CA PRO A 250 3.04 33.11 -3.18
C PRO A 250 2.11 31.89 -3.07
N VAL A 251 2.59 30.83 -2.44
CA VAL A 251 1.90 29.55 -2.22
C VAL A 251 1.42 29.49 -0.77
N ALA A 252 0.14 29.23 -0.57
CA ALA A 252 -0.41 28.90 0.74
C ALA A 252 -0.37 27.37 0.95
N PHE A 253 0.42 26.90 1.91
CA PHE A 253 0.44 25.48 2.30
C PHE A 253 -0.38 25.29 3.58
N ILE A 254 -1.50 24.58 3.48
CA ILE A 254 -2.54 24.48 4.50
C ILE A 254 -2.95 23.02 4.77
N GLY A 255 -3.87 22.81 5.72
CA GLY A 255 -4.33 21.49 6.15
C GLY A 255 -3.67 21.04 7.46
N GLY A 256 -3.99 19.83 7.94
CA GLY A 256 -3.42 19.31 9.19
C GLY A 256 -1.93 18.98 9.06
N VAL A 257 -1.51 18.47 7.90
CA VAL A 257 -0.13 18.03 7.65
C VAL A 257 0.85 19.20 7.56
N SER A 258 0.39 20.39 7.20
CA SER A 258 1.25 21.57 7.13
C SER A 258 1.77 22.03 8.50
N ALA A 259 1.21 21.53 9.60
CA ALA A 259 1.79 21.71 10.94
C ALA A 259 3.13 20.98 11.12
N ASN A 260 3.41 19.95 10.30
CA ASN A 260 4.62 19.16 10.40
C ASN A 260 5.79 19.85 9.68
N ALA A 261 6.72 20.42 10.47
CA ALA A 261 7.89 21.11 9.94
C ALA A 261 8.75 20.25 8.99
N GLY A 262 8.82 18.93 9.21
CA GLY A 262 9.51 17.99 8.33
C GLY A 262 8.90 17.92 6.93
N VAL A 263 7.56 17.88 6.85
CA VAL A 263 6.85 17.90 5.56
C VAL A 263 6.95 19.27 4.90
N VAL A 264 6.82 20.37 5.65
CA VAL A 264 6.99 21.74 5.10
C VAL A 264 8.38 21.88 4.44
N ARG A 265 9.44 21.42 5.11
CA ARG A 265 10.81 21.41 4.59
C ARG A 265 10.93 20.58 3.32
N ALA A 266 10.34 19.39 3.30
CA ALA A 266 10.33 18.52 2.13
C ALA A 266 9.57 19.15 0.94
N MET A 267 8.43 19.79 1.19
CA MET A 267 7.63 20.48 0.16
C MET A 267 8.39 21.68 -0.41
N ARG A 268 8.99 22.52 0.43
CA ARG A 268 9.84 23.64 0.00
C ARG A 268 10.98 23.18 -0.89
N SER A 269 11.73 22.17 -0.46
CA SER A 269 12.84 21.60 -1.24
C SER A 269 12.37 20.96 -2.56
N LEU A 270 11.22 20.28 -2.56
CA LEU A 270 10.72 19.56 -3.72
C LEU A 270 10.16 20.48 -4.82
N PHE A 271 9.64 21.64 -4.43
CA PHE A 271 9.09 22.66 -5.33
C PHE A 271 10.04 23.85 -5.57
N ASP A 272 11.22 23.84 -4.95
CA ASP A 272 12.21 24.92 -5.02
C ASP A 272 11.62 26.28 -4.60
N LEU A 273 10.95 26.31 -3.44
CA LEU A 273 10.28 27.49 -2.90
C LEU A 273 10.92 27.93 -1.57
N GLY A 274 11.23 29.22 -1.46
CA GLY A 274 11.72 29.85 -0.24
C GLY A 274 10.66 30.00 0.87
N GLU A 275 11.07 30.51 2.03
CA GLU A 275 10.15 30.71 3.16
C GLU A 275 9.10 31.78 2.90
N GLU A 276 9.47 32.85 2.17
CA GLU A 276 8.54 33.92 1.79
C GLU A 276 7.62 33.53 0.63
N GLU A 277 8.02 32.52 -0.15
CA GLU A 277 7.25 32.03 -1.30
C GLU A 277 6.25 30.94 -0.92
N MET A 278 6.56 30.11 0.09
CA MET A 278 5.62 29.13 0.65
C MET A 278 5.25 29.49 2.09
N ILE A 279 4.04 30.03 2.23
CA ILE A 279 3.45 30.53 3.46
C ILE A 279 2.61 29.43 4.11
N VAL A 280 2.94 29.08 5.36
CA VAL A 280 2.11 28.23 6.22
C VAL A 280 1.49 29.14 7.30
N PRO A 281 0.19 29.45 7.23
CA PRO A 281 -0.46 30.30 8.22
C PRO A 281 -0.67 29.54 9.53
N GLU A 282 -0.72 30.22 10.67
CA GLU A 282 -1.04 29.60 11.95
C GLU A 282 -2.46 28.99 11.95
N GLU A 283 -3.37 29.51 11.12
CA GLU A 283 -4.75 29.02 10.93
C GLU A 283 -4.83 27.86 9.92
N HIS A 284 -3.71 27.24 9.55
CA HIS A 284 -3.62 26.29 8.43
C HIS A 284 -4.73 25.20 8.41
N ALA A 285 -5.22 24.74 9.56
CA ALA A 285 -6.26 23.71 9.63
C ALA A 285 -7.72 24.23 9.52
N TRP A 286 -7.96 25.54 9.61
CA TRP A 286 -9.31 26.15 9.71
C TRP A 286 -9.80 26.83 8.43
N MET A 287 -9.02 26.83 7.35
CA MET A 287 -9.35 27.55 6.10
C MET A 287 -10.74 27.22 5.54
N ALA A 288 -11.14 25.95 5.56
CA ALA A 288 -12.44 25.52 5.09
C ALA A 288 -13.58 26.00 6.00
N ALA A 289 -13.43 25.88 7.33
CA ALA A 289 -14.42 26.36 8.29
C ALA A 289 -14.59 27.89 8.19
N LEU A 290 -13.47 28.62 8.14
CA LEU A 290 -13.45 30.07 7.97
C LEU A 290 -14.14 30.49 6.67
N GLY A 291 -13.78 29.88 5.54
CA GLY A 291 -14.42 30.20 4.27
C GLY A 291 -15.91 29.88 4.25
N ALA A 292 -16.34 28.79 4.91
CA ALA A 292 -17.76 28.49 5.06
C ALA A 292 -18.50 29.55 5.88
N ALA A 293 -17.91 30.05 6.96
CA ALA A 293 -18.47 31.13 7.77
C ALA A 293 -18.62 32.43 6.96
N LEU A 294 -17.59 32.81 6.19
CA LEU A 294 -17.61 34.01 5.34
C LEU A 294 -18.70 33.91 4.25
N LEU A 295 -18.79 32.75 3.59
CA LEU A 295 -19.79 32.48 2.55
C LEU A 295 -21.23 32.43 3.10
N ALA A 296 -21.41 31.94 4.32
CA ALA A 296 -22.68 32.00 5.04
C ALA A 296 -23.09 33.46 5.28
N GLY A 297 -22.17 34.30 5.79
CA GLY A 297 -22.44 35.71 6.01
C GLY A 297 -22.84 36.49 4.74
N GLU A 298 -22.30 36.12 3.59
CA GLU A 298 -22.69 36.65 2.27
C GLU A 298 -24.13 36.26 1.88
N ALA A 299 -24.56 35.04 2.21
CA ALA A 299 -25.87 34.50 1.83
C ALA A 299 -27.04 35.04 2.67
N ALA A 300 -26.74 35.58 3.86
CA ALA A 300 -27.71 36.06 4.85
C ALA A 300 -28.44 37.38 4.47
N GLU A 301 -28.34 37.88 3.23
CA GLU A 301 -29.07 39.07 2.77
C GLU A 301 -30.61 38.89 2.88
N GLY A 302 -31.17 39.35 4.01
CA GLY A 302 -32.61 39.58 4.21
C GLY A 302 -33.45 38.40 4.68
N ARG A 303 -32.88 37.35 5.29
CA ARG A 303 -33.62 36.17 5.78
C ARG A 303 -33.02 35.68 7.11
N GLY A 304 -33.84 35.55 8.16
CA GLY A 304 -33.39 35.14 9.52
C GLY A 304 -32.89 33.69 9.61
N ALA A 305 -32.37 33.32 10.79
CA ALA A 305 -31.66 32.06 11.05
C ALA A 305 -32.39 30.80 10.53
N ARG A 306 -31.68 29.97 9.76
CA ARG A 306 -32.18 28.74 9.12
C ARG A 306 -31.35 27.51 9.53
N PHE A 307 -31.29 27.21 10.82
CA PHE A 307 -30.77 25.92 11.28
C PHE A 307 -31.61 25.41 12.47
N ARG A 308 -31.65 24.09 12.63
CA ARG A 308 -32.22 23.43 13.81
C ARG A 308 -31.23 23.52 14.96
N SER A 309 -31.71 23.78 16.17
CA SER A 309 -30.84 23.90 17.34
C SER A 309 -30.03 22.61 17.54
N PRO A 310 -28.69 22.70 17.76
CA PRO A 310 -27.87 21.56 18.15
C PRO A 310 -28.34 20.86 19.43
N PHE A 311 -29.11 21.53 20.30
CA PHE A 311 -29.69 20.93 21.51
C PHE A 311 -30.96 20.10 21.23
N GLU A 312 -31.63 20.34 20.10
CA GLU A 312 -32.87 19.66 19.71
C GLU A 312 -32.64 18.48 18.75
N VAL A 313 -31.44 18.37 18.17
CA VAL A 313 -31.04 17.23 17.34
C VAL A 313 -30.43 16.13 18.20
N ASP A 314 -30.94 14.91 18.06
CA ASP A 314 -30.26 13.75 18.61
C ASP A 314 -29.03 13.47 17.75
N ALA A 315 -27.85 13.47 18.39
CA ALA A 315 -26.59 13.13 17.75
C ALA A 315 -26.57 11.69 17.20
N ALA A 316 -27.47 10.83 17.70
CA ALA A 316 -27.69 9.46 17.27
C ALA A 316 -28.81 9.30 16.21
N GLU A 317 -29.75 10.25 16.08
CA GLU A 317 -30.80 10.16 15.05
C GLU A 317 -30.24 10.49 13.66
N GLY A 318 -30.39 9.53 12.74
CA GLY A 318 -29.84 9.59 11.39
C GLY A 318 -29.12 8.31 10.96
N GLY A 319 -29.16 7.26 11.78
CA GLY A 319 -28.89 5.88 11.39
C GLY A 319 -30.19 5.09 11.38
N GLY A 320 -31.00 5.23 10.32
CA GLY A 320 -31.90 4.13 9.99
C GLY A 320 -31.05 2.88 9.75
N GLU A 321 -31.58 1.68 9.96
CA GLU A 321 -30.96 0.43 9.48
C GLU A 321 -30.79 0.54 7.95
N GLU A 322 -29.74 1.21 7.49
CA GLU A 322 -29.37 1.19 6.09
C GLU A 322 -28.97 -0.24 5.76
N SER A 323 -29.56 -0.78 4.70
CA SER A 323 -29.25 -2.11 4.22
C SER A 323 -27.78 -2.19 3.82
N PHE A 324 -26.94 -2.76 4.68
CA PHE A 324 -25.56 -3.12 4.32
C PHE A 324 -25.57 -4.29 3.34
N PRO A 325 -24.63 -4.35 2.38
CA PRO A 325 -24.43 -5.55 1.61
C PRO A 325 -24.02 -6.69 2.56
N ARG A 326 -24.69 -7.84 2.50
CA ARG A 326 -24.44 -8.96 3.42
C ARG A 326 -23.77 -10.14 2.70
N SER A 327 -23.02 -10.92 3.45
CA SER A 327 -22.54 -12.25 3.08
C SER A 327 -23.27 -13.31 3.88
N ASP A 328 -23.13 -14.57 3.48
CA ASP A 328 -23.66 -15.69 4.25
C ASP A 328 -23.02 -15.76 5.64
N ARG A 329 -23.68 -16.48 6.55
CA ARG A 329 -23.17 -16.68 7.90
C ARG A 329 -21.98 -17.64 7.87
N LEU A 330 -20.91 -17.31 8.60
CA LEU A 330 -19.77 -18.20 8.78
C LEU A 330 -20.18 -19.48 9.53
N SER A 331 -19.70 -20.64 9.05
CA SER A 331 -19.94 -21.94 9.66
C SER A 331 -18.64 -22.74 9.80
N MET A 332 -18.52 -23.43 10.93
CA MET A 332 -17.41 -24.36 11.20
C MET A 332 -17.71 -25.80 10.73
N GLU A 333 -18.89 -26.06 10.18
CA GLU A 333 -19.33 -27.42 9.76
C GLU A 333 -18.34 -28.10 8.81
N ASN A 334 -17.77 -27.33 7.87
CA ASN A 334 -16.81 -27.79 6.88
C ASN A 334 -15.35 -27.44 7.25
N VAL A 335 -15.07 -27.16 8.53
CA VAL A 335 -13.72 -26.85 9.02
C VAL A 335 -13.22 -27.97 9.92
N VAL A 336 -12.11 -28.61 9.56
CA VAL A 336 -11.50 -29.70 10.31
C VAL A 336 -10.27 -29.19 11.05
N LEU A 337 -10.35 -29.12 12.38
CA LEU A 337 -9.25 -28.70 13.25
C LEU A 337 -8.45 -29.93 13.69
N LEU A 338 -7.25 -30.12 13.14
CA LEU A 338 -6.39 -31.25 13.52
C LEU A 338 -5.57 -30.98 14.78
N ARG A 339 -5.42 -29.72 15.18
CA ARG A 339 -4.76 -29.33 16.44
C ARG A 339 -5.43 -29.91 17.70
N ASP A 340 -6.72 -30.26 17.62
CA ASP A 340 -7.46 -30.88 18.73
C ASP A 340 -7.16 -32.39 18.86
N ARG A 341 -6.40 -32.97 17.92
CA ARG A 341 -6.10 -34.41 17.85
C ARG A 341 -4.70 -34.79 18.33
N ILE A 342 -3.85 -33.82 18.64
CA ILE A 342 -2.47 -34.03 19.07
C ILE A 342 -2.35 -33.91 20.59
N ARG A 343 -1.47 -34.73 21.18
CA ARG A 343 -1.10 -34.65 22.60
C ARG A 343 0.28 -34.00 22.73
N PRO A 344 0.55 -33.28 23.85
CA PRO A 344 1.91 -32.80 24.13
C PRO A 344 2.91 -33.95 24.13
N TYR A 345 4.09 -33.70 23.55
CA TYR A 345 5.15 -34.69 23.52
C TYR A 345 5.61 -35.07 24.93
N SER A 346 5.72 -36.38 25.18
CA SER A 346 6.22 -36.93 26.43
C SER A 346 7.51 -37.69 26.13
N PHE A 347 8.59 -37.28 26.77
CA PHE A 347 9.85 -37.99 26.65
C PHE A 347 9.76 -39.39 27.29
N PRO A 348 10.56 -40.36 26.79
CA PRO A 348 10.67 -41.68 27.39
C PRO A 348 10.97 -41.64 28.89
N GLU A 349 10.26 -42.46 29.67
CA GLU A 349 10.43 -42.55 31.14
C GLU A 349 11.81 -43.11 31.55
N ASP A 350 12.45 -43.86 30.66
CA ASP A 350 13.80 -44.43 30.86
C ASP A 350 14.93 -43.38 30.82
N GLY A 351 14.60 -42.11 30.53
CA GLY A 351 15.54 -41.01 30.48
C GLY A 351 16.53 -41.08 29.32
N ARG A 352 16.30 -41.94 28.32
CA ARG A 352 17.20 -42.06 27.17
C ARG A 352 17.24 -40.76 26.37
N VAL A 353 18.42 -40.45 25.83
CA VAL A 353 18.59 -39.35 24.87
C VAL A 353 17.90 -39.72 23.56
N VAL A 354 17.00 -38.87 23.09
CA VAL A 354 16.21 -39.09 21.87
C VAL A 354 16.96 -38.52 20.67
N ASP A 355 17.13 -39.32 19.61
CA ASP A 355 17.63 -38.80 18.33
C ASP A 355 16.60 -37.86 17.71
N ALA A 356 17.05 -36.68 17.29
CA ALA A 356 16.18 -35.59 16.89
C ALA A 356 16.66 -34.85 15.64
N PHE A 357 15.73 -34.21 14.93
CA PHE A 357 15.98 -33.46 13.70
C PHE A 357 15.44 -32.04 13.83
N LEU A 358 16.26 -31.05 13.46
CA LEU A 358 15.92 -29.64 13.58
C LEU A 358 15.56 -29.07 12.21
N GLY A 359 14.40 -28.46 12.12
CA GLY A 359 13.98 -27.68 10.96
C GLY A 359 13.91 -26.21 11.32
N ILE A 360 14.45 -25.35 10.47
CA ILE A 360 14.43 -23.90 10.64
C ILE A 360 13.83 -23.27 9.38
N ASP A 361 12.76 -22.51 9.53
CA ASP A 361 12.13 -21.75 8.46
C ASP A 361 12.30 -20.26 8.74
N ILE A 362 13.11 -19.60 7.91
CA ILE A 362 13.55 -18.22 8.10
C ILE A 362 12.84 -17.31 7.11
N GLY A 363 11.63 -16.92 7.45
CA GLY A 363 10.84 -15.92 6.73
C GLY A 363 11.31 -14.49 6.99
N SER A 364 10.87 -13.56 6.15
CA SER A 364 11.09 -12.11 6.33
C SER A 364 10.30 -11.55 7.52
N VAL A 365 9.20 -12.20 7.88
CA VAL A 365 8.29 -11.78 8.97
C VAL A 365 8.44 -12.63 10.22
N SER A 366 8.48 -13.95 10.05
CA SER A 366 8.56 -14.93 11.13
C SER A 366 9.72 -15.90 10.91
N THR A 367 10.33 -16.31 12.02
CA THR A 367 11.32 -17.37 12.07
C THR A 367 10.74 -18.49 12.92
N ASN A 368 10.78 -19.71 12.38
CA ASN A 368 10.19 -20.89 12.99
C ASN A 368 11.26 -21.95 13.20
N LEU A 369 11.33 -22.53 14.39
CA LEU A 369 12.21 -23.67 14.69
C LEU A 369 11.36 -24.83 15.18
N VAL A 370 11.62 -26.02 14.66
CA VAL A 370 10.92 -27.25 15.07
C VAL A 370 11.93 -28.36 15.30
N VAL A 371 11.78 -29.06 16.42
CA VAL A 371 12.53 -30.27 16.74
C VAL A 371 11.60 -31.47 16.65
N LEU A 372 11.94 -32.44 15.81
CA LEU A 372 11.24 -33.70 15.65
C LEU A 372 12.06 -34.86 16.24
N ASP A 373 11.40 -35.92 16.73
CA ASP A 373 12.04 -37.21 17.02
C ASP A 373 12.19 -38.07 15.74
N GLU A 374 12.70 -39.30 15.87
CA GLU A 374 12.85 -40.25 14.75
C GLU A 374 11.52 -40.72 14.13
N GLU A 375 10.42 -40.59 14.87
CA GLU A 375 9.05 -40.93 14.43
C GLU A 375 8.28 -39.70 13.89
N ASP A 376 8.99 -38.57 13.73
CA ASP A 376 8.50 -37.24 13.36
C ASP A 376 7.44 -36.64 14.31
N ASN A 377 7.42 -37.04 15.59
CA ASN A 377 6.65 -36.36 16.60
C ASN A 377 7.31 -35.02 16.96
N VAL A 378 6.52 -33.95 17.07
CA VAL A 378 7.01 -32.61 17.42
C VAL A 378 7.37 -32.56 18.90
N ILE A 379 8.66 -32.48 19.21
CA ILE A 379 9.19 -32.34 20.57
C ILE A 379 9.01 -30.90 21.06
N LYS A 380 9.35 -29.93 20.21
CA LYS A 380 9.31 -28.50 20.50
C LYS A 380 9.11 -27.72 19.20
N GLU A 381 8.31 -26.67 19.31
CA GLU A 381 8.17 -25.64 18.27
C GLU A 381 8.42 -24.27 18.86
N ILE A 382 8.96 -23.37 18.03
CA ILE A 382 9.14 -21.96 18.32
C ILE A 382 8.64 -21.19 17.11
N TYR A 383 7.68 -20.28 17.33
CA TYR A 383 7.19 -19.33 16.33
C TYR A 383 7.45 -17.93 16.85
N VAL A 384 8.36 -17.20 16.21
CA VAL A 384 8.76 -15.85 16.64
C VAL A 384 8.85 -14.91 15.45
N ARG A 385 8.73 -13.59 15.70
CA ARG A 385 8.94 -12.58 14.66
C ARG A 385 10.43 -12.48 14.32
N THR A 386 10.78 -12.45 13.04
CA THR A 386 12.17 -12.31 12.56
C THR A 386 12.72 -10.93 12.89
N GLU A 387 11.86 -9.90 12.88
CA GLU A 387 12.23 -8.48 13.09
C GLU A 387 13.39 -8.04 12.16
N ALA A 388 13.50 -8.71 11.01
CA ALA A 388 14.68 -8.88 10.16
C ALA A 388 16.06 -8.76 10.84
N ARG A 389 16.16 -9.44 11.99
CA ARG A 389 17.41 -9.85 12.60
C ARG A 389 17.48 -11.38 12.62
N PRO A 390 17.51 -12.03 11.43
CA PRO A 390 17.38 -13.49 11.35
C PRO A 390 18.45 -14.22 12.15
N ILE A 391 19.69 -13.71 12.22
CA ILE A 391 20.78 -14.30 12.98
C ILE A 391 20.47 -14.28 14.49
N GLU A 392 20.17 -13.10 15.05
CA GLU A 392 19.85 -12.94 16.48
C GLU A 392 18.64 -13.79 16.88
N VAL A 393 17.60 -13.80 16.06
CA VAL A 393 16.36 -14.53 16.34
C VAL A 393 16.57 -16.04 16.30
N VAL A 394 17.28 -16.55 15.29
CA VAL A 394 17.62 -17.98 15.23
C VAL A 394 18.53 -18.36 16.38
N HIS A 395 19.54 -17.54 16.71
CA HIS A 395 20.44 -17.80 17.83
C HIS A 395 19.68 -17.92 19.16
N ARG A 396 18.77 -16.98 19.44
CA ARG A 396 17.91 -17.04 20.63
C ARG A 396 17.02 -18.27 20.64
N GLY A 397 16.47 -18.66 19.49
CA GLY A 397 15.67 -19.88 19.34
C GLY A 397 16.48 -21.16 19.63
N LEU A 398 17.72 -21.24 19.13
CA LEU A 398 18.63 -22.36 19.41
C LEU A 398 18.99 -22.44 20.90
N GLN A 399 19.27 -21.31 21.54
CA GLN A 399 19.54 -21.24 22.98
C GLN A 399 18.34 -21.68 23.82
N GLU A 400 17.12 -21.32 23.40
CA GLU A 400 15.89 -21.78 24.06
C GLU A 400 15.76 -23.31 24.00
N ILE A 401 15.98 -23.89 22.81
CA ILE A 401 15.95 -25.35 22.61
C ILE A 401 17.02 -26.04 23.45
N GLU A 402 18.25 -25.53 23.44
CA GLU A 402 19.36 -26.09 24.23
C GLU A 402 19.03 -26.12 25.72
N ARG A 403 18.54 -24.99 26.25
CA ARG A 403 18.20 -24.81 27.66
C ARG A 403 17.08 -25.75 28.10
N GLU A 404 16.04 -25.92 27.29
CA GLU A 404 14.85 -26.67 27.67
C GLU A 404 14.98 -28.18 27.44
N ILE A 405 15.54 -28.58 26.30
CA ILE A 405 15.55 -29.99 25.88
C ILE A 405 16.91 -30.49 25.38
N GLY A 406 17.92 -29.63 25.24
CA GLY A 406 19.22 -29.98 24.63
C GLY A 406 19.94 -31.17 25.28
N ARG A 407 19.82 -31.35 26.60
CA ARG A 407 20.40 -32.51 27.32
C ARG A 407 19.65 -33.83 27.10
N ARG A 408 18.42 -33.77 26.59
CA ARG A 408 17.53 -34.91 26.39
C ARG A 408 17.47 -35.38 24.94
N ILE A 409 18.10 -34.64 24.02
CA ILE A 409 18.08 -34.92 22.60
C ILE A 409 19.50 -34.99 22.02
N ARG A 410 19.64 -35.69 20.90
CA ARG A 410 20.83 -35.68 20.05
C ARG A 410 20.42 -35.27 18.65
N VAL A 411 20.90 -34.11 18.19
CA VAL A 411 20.58 -33.63 16.83
C VAL A 411 21.33 -34.50 15.81
N ARG A 412 20.58 -35.17 14.92
CA ARG A 412 21.08 -36.05 13.85
C ARG A 412 20.98 -35.43 12.46
N GLY A 413 20.28 -34.32 12.34
CA GLY A 413 20.25 -33.54 11.10
C GLY A 413 19.56 -32.19 11.28
N VAL A 414 19.97 -31.22 10.46
CA VAL A 414 19.40 -29.86 10.43
C VAL A 414 19.01 -29.47 9.00
N GLY A 415 17.82 -28.91 8.84
CA GLY A 415 17.32 -28.40 7.57
C GLY A 415 16.93 -26.91 7.66
N THR A 416 17.24 -26.12 6.64
CA THR A 416 16.84 -24.70 6.58
C THR A 416 16.03 -24.34 5.34
N THR A 417 15.02 -23.49 5.52
CA THR A 417 14.18 -22.94 4.43
C THR A 417 13.81 -21.47 4.65
N GLY A 418 12.99 -20.93 3.76
CA GLY A 418 12.62 -19.51 3.73
C GLY A 418 13.66 -18.62 3.05
N SER A 419 13.46 -17.32 3.18
CA SER A 419 14.28 -16.26 2.59
C SER A 419 15.71 -16.21 3.15
N GLY A 420 15.90 -16.55 4.43
CA GLY A 420 17.20 -16.55 5.12
C GLY A 420 17.97 -17.88 5.10
N ARG A 421 17.45 -18.90 4.39
CA ARG A 421 17.91 -20.30 4.49
C ARG A 421 19.39 -20.54 4.20
N GLU A 422 19.97 -19.81 3.24
CA GLU A 422 21.36 -20.03 2.81
C GLU A 422 22.32 -19.49 3.88
N LEU A 423 22.07 -18.26 4.34
CA LEU A 423 22.86 -17.61 5.39
C LEU A 423 22.81 -18.41 6.68
N ILE A 424 21.59 -18.69 7.16
CA ILE A 424 21.41 -19.43 8.41
C ILE A 424 21.87 -20.88 8.24
N GLY A 425 21.67 -21.47 7.07
CA GLY A 425 22.15 -22.81 6.74
C GLY A 425 23.67 -22.93 6.89
N GLU A 426 24.42 -21.96 6.38
CA GLU A 426 25.87 -21.92 6.56
C GLU A 426 26.26 -21.76 8.05
N LEU A 427 25.64 -20.81 8.74
CA LEU A 427 25.95 -20.48 10.14
C LEU A 427 25.67 -21.64 11.11
N VAL A 428 24.58 -22.39 10.91
CA VAL A 428 24.23 -23.52 11.79
C VAL A 428 24.85 -24.84 11.33
N GLY A 429 25.43 -24.89 10.13
CA GLY A 429 25.90 -26.13 9.51
C GLY A 429 24.75 -27.06 9.10
N ALA A 430 23.76 -26.52 8.38
CA ALA A 430 22.61 -27.26 7.92
C ALA A 430 22.97 -28.37 6.93
N ASP A 431 22.44 -29.55 7.17
CA ASP A 431 22.63 -30.71 6.30
C ASP A 431 21.83 -30.58 5.01
N THR A 432 20.71 -29.86 5.01
CA THR A 432 19.91 -29.63 3.81
C THR A 432 19.31 -28.23 3.76
N VAL A 433 19.36 -27.60 2.58
CA VAL A 433 18.85 -26.25 2.33
C VAL A 433 17.90 -26.34 1.14
N ASN A 434 16.61 -26.06 1.36
CA ASN A 434 15.57 -26.24 0.34
C ASN A 434 14.64 -25.03 0.29
N ASP A 435 13.99 -24.83 -0.85
CA ASP A 435 12.96 -23.80 -1.00
C ASP A 435 11.73 -24.09 -0.12
N GLU A 436 10.99 -23.02 0.17
CA GLU A 436 9.86 -23.06 1.10
C GLU A 436 8.67 -23.87 0.57
N ILE A 437 8.50 -23.91 -0.76
CA ILE A 437 7.42 -24.67 -1.41
C ILE A 437 7.62 -26.16 -1.15
N THR A 438 8.85 -26.65 -1.34
CA THR A 438 9.23 -28.03 -1.03
C THR A 438 9.05 -28.35 0.46
N ALA A 439 9.44 -27.43 1.35
CA ALA A 439 9.30 -27.59 2.80
C ALA A 439 7.84 -27.71 3.24
N HIS A 440 6.99 -26.73 2.90
CA HIS A 440 5.56 -26.74 3.23
C HIS A 440 4.84 -27.95 2.64
N LYS A 441 5.12 -28.29 1.37
CA LYS A 441 4.57 -29.50 0.74
C LYS A 441 4.95 -30.75 1.52
N THR A 442 6.20 -30.87 1.96
CA THR A 442 6.68 -32.03 2.73
C THR A 442 5.98 -32.13 4.08
N GLY A 443 5.91 -31.03 4.84
CA GLY A 443 5.23 -30.99 6.13
C GLY A 443 3.73 -31.30 6.03
N ALA A 444 3.02 -30.65 5.10
CA ALA A 444 1.59 -30.86 4.90
C ALA A 444 1.25 -32.29 4.45
N THR A 445 2.00 -32.84 3.49
CA THR A 445 1.81 -34.22 3.01
C THR A 445 2.03 -35.22 4.13
N TYR A 446 3.06 -35.00 4.95
CA TYR A 446 3.36 -35.87 6.09
C TYR A 446 2.21 -35.89 7.10
N ILE A 447 1.75 -34.72 7.51
CA ILE A 447 0.63 -34.57 8.45
C ILE A 447 -0.65 -35.20 7.87
N GLY A 448 -0.94 -34.98 6.59
CA GLY A 448 -2.10 -35.56 5.89
C GLY A 448 -2.12 -37.08 5.93
N ARG A 449 -1.00 -37.72 5.57
CA ARG A 449 -0.89 -39.17 5.62
C ARG A 449 -1.02 -39.72 7.04
N ARG A 450 -0.42 -39.07 8.04
CA ARG A 450 -0.41 -39.57 9.43
C ARG A 450 -1.73 -39.37 10.18
N LEU A 451 -2.40 -38.23 10.02
CA LEU A 451 -3.53 -37.85 10.88
C LEU A 451 -4.91 -38.07 10.26
N ILE A 452 -5.00 -38.14 8.93
CA ILE A 452 -6.28 -38.27 8.23
C ILE A 452 -6.27 -39.33 7.11
N ASP A 453 -5.14 -40.00 6.86
CA ASP A 453 -4.96 -41.01 5.80
C ASP A 453 -5.38 -40.51 4.41
N ARG A 454 -5.04 -39.25 4.09
CA ARG A 454 -5.34 -38.61 2.80
C ARG A 454 -4.14 -37.82 2.27
N GLU A 455 -3.95 -37.85 0.96
CA GLU A 455 -3.00 -37.01 0.24
C GLU A 455 -3.49 -35.56 0.18
N VAL A 456 -2.65 -34.60 0.56
CA VAL A 456 -2.94 -33.18 0.42
C VAL A 456 -2.76 -32.78 -1.05
N ASP A 457 -3.78 -32.18 -1.65
CA ASP A 457 -3.72 -31.73 -3.05
C ASP A 457 -3.60 -30.20 -3.19
N THR A 458 -3.96 -29.45 -2.15
CA THR A 458 -3.96 -27.99 -2.19
C THR A 458 -3.52 -27.43 -0.85
N ILE A 459 -2.59 -26.49 -0.87
CA ILE A 459 -2.13 -25.78 0.33
C ILE A 459 -2.41 -24.29 0.16
N PHE A 460 -3.18 -23.75 1.10
CA PHE A 460 -3.30 -22.33 1.37
C PHE A 460 -2.40 -21.98 2.54
N GLU A 461 -1.26 -21.34 2.26
CA GLU A 461 -0.38 -20.80 3.30
C GLU A 461 -0.57 -19.30 3.34
N ILE A 462 -0.98 -18.76 4.49
CA ILE A 462 -1.17 -17.31 4.66
C ILE A 462 -0.48 -16.89 5.95
N GLY A 463 0.68 -16.25 5.76
CA GLY A 463 1.49 -15.68 6.81
C GLY A 463 1.09 -14.26 7.21
N GLY A 464 2.02 -13.56 7.85
CA GLY A 464 1.81 -12.18 8.31
C GLY A 464 1.84 -11.13 7.20
N GLN A 465 2.70 -11.30 6.18
CA GLN A 465 2.86 -10.33 5.08
C GLN A 465 2.88 -10.95 3.68
N ASP A 466 3.06 -12.27 3.60
CA ASP A 466 3.00 -13.02 2.35
C ASP A 466 1.96 -14.14 2.44
N SER A 467 1.62 -14.67 1.26
CA SER A 467 0.68 -15.78 1.12
C SER A 467 1.03 -16.60 -0.11
N LYS A 468 0.87 -17.92 0.00
CA LYS A 468 1.29 -18.91 -0.99
C LYS A 468 0.17 -19.88 -1.28
N PHE A 469 -0.01 -20.18 -2.55
CA PHE A 469 -0.86 -21.24 -3.07
C PHE A 469 0.05 -22.32 -3.63
N ILE A 470 -0.18 -23.58 -3.26
CA ILE A 470 0.56 -24.74 -3.78
C ILE A 470 -0.46 -25.79 -4.22
N SER A 471 -0.37 -26.22 -5.48
CA SER A 471 -1.13 -27.34 -6.03
C SER A 471 -0.24 -28.56 -6.13
N ILE A 472 -0.72 -29.68 -5.61
CA ILE A 472 -0.02 -30.95 -5.54
C ILE A 472 -0.82 -32.00 -6.32
N GLN A 473 -0.12 -32.76 -7.17
CA GLN A 473 -0.66 -33.91 -7.86
C GLN A 473 0.34 -35.07 -7.75
N ASP A 474 -0.13 -36.24 -7.32
CA ASP A 474 0.69 -37.44 -7.15
C ASP A 474 1.94 -37.20 -6.29
N GLY A 475 1.80 -36.37 -5.24
CA GLY A 475 2.89 -35.99 -4.34
C GLY A 475 3.91 -35.00 -4.92
N VAL A 476 3.68 -34.45 -6.12
CA VAL A 476 4.56 -33.49 -6.81
C VAL A 476 3.87 -32.13 -6.91
N VAL A 477 4.63 -31.05 -6.74
CA VAL A 477 4.13 -29.68 -6.94
C VAL A 477 3.97 -29.43 -8.44
N VAL A 478 2.75 -29.18 -8.89
CA VAL A 478 2.43 -28.94 -10.31
C VAL A 478 2.15 -27.48 -10.63
N ASP A 479 1.77 -26.69 -9.63
CA ASP A 479 1.57 -25.25 -9.76
C ASP A 479 1.77 -24.58 -8.39
N PHE A 480 2.23 -23.33 -8.40
CA PHE A 480 2.32 -22.51 -7.21
C PHE A 480 2.19 -21.02 -7.55
N ALA A 481 1.72 -20.25 -6.60
CA ALA A 481 1.65 -18.80 -6.70
C ALA A 481 1.94 -18.16 -5.35
N MET A 482 2.55 -16.99 -5.36
CA MET A 482 2.87 -16.24 -4.16
C MET A 482 2.53 -14.77 -4.33
N ASN A 483 2.06 -14.15 -3.26
CA ASN A 483 1.89 -12.71 -3.17
C ASN A 483 2.87 -12.16 -2.11
N GLU A 484 3.88 -11.43 -2.56
CA GLU A 484 4.88 -10.77 -1.71
C GLU A 484 4.57 -9.28 -1.46
N ALA A 485 3.67 -8.70 -2.25
CA ALA A 485 3.57 -7.24 -2.40
C ALA A 485 2.36 -6.63 -1.66
N CYS A 486 1.33 -7.42 -1.38
CA CYS A 486 0.06 -6.91 -0.87
C CYS A 486 -0.27 -7.51 0.50
N ALA A 487 -0.40 -6.65 1.53
CA ALA A 487 -0.92 -7.05 2.84
C ALA A 487 -2.44 -7.32 2.82
N ALA A 488 -3.15 -6.94 1.76
CA ALA A 488 -4.55 -7.32 1.61
C ALA A 488 -4.62 -8.84 1.43
N GLY A 489 -5.25 -9.53 2.37
CA GLY A 489 -5.29 -10.98 2.40
C GLY A 489 -4.28 -11.66 3.33
N THR A 490 -3.56 -10.93 4.20
CA THR A 490 -2.59 -11.51 5.14
C THR A 490 -2.92 -11.21 6.61
N GLY A 491 -2.21 -11.85 7.55
CA GLY A 491 -2.47 -11.70 8.99
C GLY A 491 -2.25 -10.30 9.53
N SER A 492 -1.30 -9.54 8.97
CA SER A 492 -1.07 -8.16 9.40
C SER A 492 -2.26 -7.25 9.12
N PHE A 493 -3.06 -7.52 8.08
CA PHE A 493 -4.30 -6.78 7.86
C PHE A 493 -5.30 -7.01 9.00
N LEU A 494 -5.51 -8.27 9.41
CA LEU A 494 -6.44 -8.58 10.50
C LEU A 494 -5.98 -7.98 11.84
N GLU A 495 -4.67 -8.04 12.13
CA GLU A 495 -4.09 -7.39 13.32
C GLU A 495 -4.39 -5.88 13.32
N GLU A 496 -4.14 -5.19 12.21
CA GLU A 496 -4.34 -3.74 12.08
C GLU A 496 -5.84 -3.36 12.20
N GLN A 497 -6.75 -4.15 11.63
CA GLN A 497 -8.18 -3.89 11.78
C GLN A 497 -8.70 -4.21 13.19
N ALA A 498 -8.18 -5.25 13.83
CA ALA A 498 -8.54 -5.61 15.20
C ALA A 498 -8.17 -4.49 16.18
N GLU A 499 -6.93 -3.97 16.10
CA GLU A 499 -6.45 -2.86 16.92
C GLU A 499 -7.33 -1.62 16.75
N ARG A 500 -7.69 -1.29 15.50
CA ARG A 500 -8.53 -0.12 15.18
C ARG A 500 -9.98 -0.25 15.66
N LEU A 501 -10.51 -1.47 15.69
CA LEU A 501 -11.82 -1.78 16.27
C LEU A 501 -11.77 -1.94 17.80
N GLY A 502 -10.57 -1.85 18.41
CA GLY A 502 -10.38 -2.02 19.84
C GLY A 502 -10.59 -3.45 20.34
N ILE A 503 -10.35 -4.45 19.51
CA ILE A 503 -10.54 -5.88 19.84
C ILE A 503 -9.23 -6.67 19.78
N SER A 504 -9.12 -7.72 20.60
CA SER A 504 -7.98 -8.64 20.57
C SER A 504 -8.06 -9.58 19.36
N ILE A 505 -7.00 -9.57 18.53
CA ILE A 505 -6.87 -10.51 17.41
C ILE A 505 -6.82 -11.97 17.86
N LYS A 506 -6.23 -12.26 19.03
CA LYS A 506 -6.06 -13.62 19.56
C LYS A 506 -7.31 -14.12 20.29
N GLU A 507 -7.90 -13.27 21.13
CA GLU A 507 -8.94 -13.71 22.07
C GLU A 507 -10.38 -13.43 21.59
N GLU A 508 -10.57 -12.40 20.76
CA GLU A 508 -11.92 -11.89 20.46
C GLU A 508 -12.31 -12.01 19.00
N PHE A 509 -11.38 -11.82 18.06
CA PHE A 509 -11.71 -11.70 16.64
C PHE A 509 -12.51 -12.89 16.11
N SER A 510 -11.99 -14.11 16.24
CA SER A 510 -12.65 -15.31 15.70
C SER A 510 -14.02 -15.54 16.34
N ARG A 511 -14.11 -15.33 17.67
CA ARG A 511 -15.36 -15.46 18.43
C ARG A 511 -16.43 -14.45 17.99
N LEU A 512 -16.05 -13.21 17.75
CA LEU A 512 -16.95 -12.15 17.25
C LEU A 512 -17.37 -12.42 15.80
N ALA A 513 -16.44 -12.81 14.92
CA ALA A 513 -16.78 -13.16 13.54
C ALA A 513 -17.81 -14.30 13.48
N LEU A 514 -17.61 -15.36 14.25
CA LEU A 514 -18.48 -16.54 14.26
C LEU A 514 -19.85 -16.29 14.95
N SER A 515 -19.96 -15.25 15.78
CA SER A 515 -21.23 -14.87 16.42
C SER A 515 -22.13 -14.02 15.52
N SER A 516 -21.58 -13.42 14.46
CA SER A 516 -22.35 -12.63 13.49
C SER A 516 -23.46 -13.46 12.85
N LYS A 517 -24.65 -12.85 12.76
CA LYS A 517 -25.81 -13.41 12.06
C LYS A 517 -25.97 -12.87 10.65
N ALA A 518 -25.35 -11.73 10.35
CA ALA A 518 -25.43 -11.06 9.07
C ALA A 518 -24.10 -10.39 8.72
N PRO A 519 -23.05 -11.14 8.36
CA PRO A 519 -21.74 -10.57 8.03
C PRO A 519 -21.86 -9.48 6.96
N ILE A 520 -21.17 -8.35 7.16
CA ILE A 520 -21.15 -7.25 6.19
C ILE A 520 -20.13 -7.54 5.10
N ARG A 521 -20.52 -7.39 3.84
CA ARG A 521 -19.66 -7.61 2.68
C ARG A 521 -18.77 -6.38 2.46
N LEU A 522 -17.53 -6.47 2.90
CA LEU A 522 -16.50 -5.44 2.71
C LEU A 522 -15.74 -5.57 1.37
N GLY A 523 -16.00 -6.64 0.61
CA GLY A 523 -15.39 -6.88 -0.71
C GLY A 523 -13.95 -7.41 -0.66
N GLU A 524 -13.26 -7.32 -1.80
CA GLU A 524 -11.93 -7.91 -2.07
C GLU A 524 -10.90 -6.85 -2.51
N ARG A 525 -11.14 -5.60 -2.10
CA ARG A 525 -10.27 -4.47 -2.45
C ARG A 525 -9.05 -4.42 -1.53
N CYS A 526 -8.12 -3.53 -1.85
CA CYS A 526 -6.97 -3.23 -1.01
C CYS A 526 -7.42 -2.83 0.41
N THR A 527 -6.59 -3.15 1.42
CA THR A 527 -6.82 -2.86 2.83
C THR A 527 -7.31 -1.43 3.08
N VAL A 528 -6.72 -0.46 2.38
CA VAL A 528 -7.07 0.97 2.47
C VAL A 528 -8.53 1.24 2.10
N PHE A 529 -9.08 0.54 1.10
CA PHE A 529 -10.48 0.71 0.71
C PHE A 529 -11.42 0.04 1.70
N ILE A 530 -11.08 -1.16 2.16
CA ILE A 530 -11.87 -1.85 3.19
C ILE A 530 -11.91 -1.00 4.47
N GLU A 531 -10.79 -0.41 4.86
CA GLU A 531 -10.71 0.56 5.96
C GLU A 531 -11.64 1.77 5.77
N LYS A 532 -11.68 2.31 4.55
CA LYS A 532 -12.57 3.42 4.20
C LYS A 532 -14.05 3.05 4.25
N ASP A 533 -14.41 1.78 4.13
CA ASP A 533 -15.80 1.33 4.26
C ASP A 533 -16.19 1.09 5.74
N ILE A 534 -15.25 0.64 6.58
CA ILE A 534 -15.51 0.32 8.00
C ILE A 534 -16.02 1.54 8.78
N ILE A 535 -15.35 2.69 8.69
CA ILE A 535 -15.73 3.89 9.47
C ILE A 535 -17.13 4.39 9.09
N PRO A 536 -17.46 4.61 7.81
CA PRO A 536 -18.82 4.96 7.39
C PRO A 536 -19.86 3.92 7.80
N TYR A 537 -19.52 2.62 7.79
CA TYR A 537 -20.46 1.58 8.23
C TYR A 537 -20.72 1.64 9.73
N LEU A 538 -19.68 1.84 10.56
CA LEU A 538 -19.85 2.11 11.99
C LEU A 538 -20.71 3.37 12.22
N GLN A 539 -20.50 4.44 11.45
CA GLN A 539 -21.31 5.67 11.51
C GLN A 539 -22.78 5.44 11.14
N LYS A 540 -23.05 4.43 10.31
CA LYS A 540 -24.40 4.01 9.91
C LYS A 540 -25.02 2.99 10.86
N GLY A 541 -24.35 2.63 11.96
CA GLY A 541 -24.86 1.69 12.97
C GLY A 541 -24.53 0.22 12.70
N ALA A 542 -23.53 -0.08 11.87
CA ALA A 542 -23.04 -1.45 11.71
C ALA A 542 -22.53 -2.03 13.03
N LYS A 543 -22.87 -3.29 13.30
CA LYS A 543 -22.37 -4.02 14.47
C LYS A 543 -20.94 -4.48 14.25
N VAL A 544 -20.13 -4.47 15.30
CA VAL A 544 -18.72 -4.85 15.24
C VAL A 544 -18.58 -6.31 14.79
N GLU A 545 -19.39 -7.23 15.32
CA GLU A 545 -19.38 -8.64 14.92
C GLU A 545 -19.63 -8.84 13.42
N ASP A 546 -20.53 -8.05 12.83
CA ASP A 546 -20.87 -8.14 11.40
C ASP A 546 -19.70 -7.64 10.53
N LEU A 547 -18.99 -6.59 10.95
CA LEU A 547 -17.79 -6.08 10.29
C LEU A 547 -16.62 -7.07 10.40
N VAL A 548 -16.40 -7.64 11.60
CA VAL A 548 -15.32 -8.60 11.87
C VAL A 548 -15.52 -9.88 11.06
N ALA A 549 -16.76 -10.37 10.93
CA ALA A 549 -17.08 -11.47 10.01
C ALA A 549 -16.84 -11.09 8.54
N GLY A 550 -17.17 -9.86 8.16
CA GLY A 550 -16.84 -9.28 6.85
C GLY A 550 -15.35 -9.28 6.54
N LEU A 551 -14.51 -8.96 7.52
CA LEU A 551 -13.06 -8.95 7.40
C LEU A 551 -12.49 -10.36 7.15
N ALA A 552 -13.05 -11.40 7.79
CA ALA A 552 -12.68 -12.79 7.52
C ALA A 552 -12.99 -13.19 6.08
N TYR A 553 -14.18 -12.83 5.57
CA TYR A 553 -14.53 -13.00 4.15
C TYR A 553 -13.56 -12.24 3.23
N SER A 554 -13.23 -10.99 3.56
CA SER A 554 -12.31 -10.18 2.76
C SER A 554 -10.92 -10.80 2.65
N ILE A 555 -10.39 -11.44 3.69
CA ILE A 555 -9.12 -12.18 3.60
C ILE A 555 -9.23 -13.33 2.60
N ALA A 556 -10.24 -14.18 2.76
CA ALA A 556 -10.41 -15.36 1.92
C ALA A 556 -10.64 -14.99 0.44
N LEU A 557 -11.51 -14.00 0.17
CA LEU A 557 -11.75 -13.50 -1.18
C LEU A 557 -10.50 -12.85 -1.79
N ASN A 558 -9.76 -12.04 -1.03
CA ASN A 558 -8.51 -11.46 -1.51
C ASN A 558 -7.51 -12.57 -1.88
N TYR A 559 -7.34 -13.58 -1.03
CA TYR A 559 -6.43 -14.68 -1.30
C TYR A 559 -6.83 -15.45 -2.58
N LEU A 560 -8.11 -15.82 -2.72
CA LEU A 560 -8.60 -16.53 -3.91
C LEU A 560 -8.42 -15.70 -5.19
N ASN A 561 -8.71 -14.39 -5.14
CA ASN A 561 -8.66 -13.54 -6.33
C ASN A 561 -7.25 -13.06 -6.68
N ARG A 562 -6.36 -12.88 -5.71
CA ARG A 562 -5.02 -12.31 -5.91
C ARG A 562 -3.92 -13.37 -5.99
N VAL A 563 -4.04 -14.44 -5.23
CA VAL A 563 -3.03 -15.51 -5.17
C VAL A 563 -3.45 -16.67 -6.05
N VAL A 564 -4.63 -17.25 -5.79
CA VAL A 564 -5.11 -18.42 -6.53
C VAL A 564 -5.43 -18.07 -7.99
N ARG A 565 -6.10 -16.92 -8.24
CA ARG A 565 -6.38 -16.37 -9.59
C ARG A 565 -7.04 -17.37 -10.55
N GLY A 566 -8.02 -18.12 -10.07
CA GLY A 566 -8.74 -19.12 -10.86
C GLY A 566 -7.99 -20.43 -11.08
N ARG A 567 -6.81 -20.62 -10.46
CA ARG A 567 -6.14 -21.92 -10.41
C ARG A 567 -7.01 -22.98 -9.74
N ARG A 568 -6.76 -24.24 -10.10
CA ARG A 568 -7.49 -25.39 -9.59
C ARG A 568 -7.31 -25.54 -8.07
N VAL A 569 -8.41 -25.53 -7.32
CA VAL A 569 -8.46 -25.92 -5.91
C VAL A 569 -9.01 -27.34 -5.83
N GLY A 570 -8.19 -28.27 -5.33
CA GLY A 570 -8.57 -29.67 -5.13
C GLY A 570 -9.49 -29.88 -3.92
N ASP A 571 -9.56 -31.11 -3.42
CA ASP A 571 -10.55 -31.55 -2.42
C ASP A 571 -9.96 -31.68 -1.02
N VAL A 572 -8.65 -31.91 -0.89
CA VAL A 572 -7.93 -31.97 0.38
C VAL A 572 -7.14 -30.67 0.54
N VAL A 573 -7.85 -29.64 0.99
CA VAL A 573 -7.32 -28.28 1.16
C VAL A 573 -6.77 -28.09 2.56
N TYR A 574 -5.46 -27.88 2.66
CA TYR A 574 -4.79 -27.50 3.90
C TYR A 574 -4.70 -25.99 4.02
N PHE A 575 -5.22 -25.42 5.10
CA PHE A 575 -5.06 -24.01 5.44
C PHE A 575 -4.07 -23.87 6.61
N GLN A 576 -2.92 -23.27 6.32
CA GLN A 576 -1.77 -23.14 7.23
C GLN A 576 -1.19 -21.72 7.21
N GLY A 577 -0.19 -21.47 8.05
CA GLY A 577 0.37 -20.14 8.31
C GLY A 577 -0.23 -19.50 9.56
N GLY A 578 0.25 -18.31 9.90
CA GLY A 578 -0.15 -17.59 11.12
C GLY A 578 -1.63 -17.18 11.14
N THR A 579 -2.25 -16.97 9.98
CA THR A 579 -3.69 -16.63 9.93
C THR A 579 -4.60 -17.82 10.19
N ALA A 580 -4.11 -19.06 10.05
CA ALA A 580 -4.88 -20.26 10.31
C ALA A 580 -5.17 -20.49 11.82
N TYR A 581 -4.56 -19.68 12.71
CA TYR A 581 -5.00 -19.58 14.11
C TYR A 581 -6.37 -18.89 14.26
N ASN A 582 -6.82 -18.15 13.24
CA ASN A 582 -8.12 -17.49 13.25
C ASN A 582 -9.15 -18.34 12.49
N ASP A 583 -9.91 -19.13 13.25
CA ASP A 583 -10.88 -20.10 12.69
C ASP A 583 -11.94 -19.48 11.79
N SER A 584 -12.29 -18.21 12.02
CA SER A 584 -13.24 -17.50 11.17
C SER A 584 -12.77 -17.36 9.71
N VAL A 585 -11.47 -17.34 9.47
CA VAL A 585 -10.89 -17.33 8.11
C VAL A 585 -11.03 -18.70 7.46
N GLY A 586 -10.82 -19.78 8.23
CA GLY A 586 -11.09 -21.15 7.77
C GLY A 586 -12.57 -21.35 7.42
N ALA A 587 -13.46 -20.85 8.27
CA ALA A 587 -14.91 -20.85 8.03
C ALA A 587 -15.28 -20.04 6.77
N ALA A 588 -14.62 -18.91 6.53
CA ALA A 588 -14.84 -18.10 5.33
C ALA A 588 -14.43 -18.86 4.07
N PHE A 589 -13.25 -19.50 4.04
CA PHE A 589 -12.83 -20.35 2.92
C PHE A 589 -13.81 -21.50 2.68
N ALA A 590 -14.22 -22.19 3.74
CA ALA A 590 -15.14 -23.32 3.65
C ALA A 590 -16.49 -22.89 3.07
N THR A 591 -16.99 -21.72 3.48
CA THR A 591 -18.25 -21.15 3.00
C THR A 591 -18.15 -20.71 1.54
N ILE A 592 -17.08 -20.02 1.16
CA ILE A 592 -16.89 -19.53 -0.23
C ILE A 592 -16.71 -20.69 -1.22
N LEU A 593 -15.93 -21.70 -0.84
CA LEU A 593 -15.56 -22.81 -1.74
C LEU A 593 -16.59 -23.94 -1.72
N GLY A 594 -17.43 -24.03 -0.68
CA GLY A 594 -18.30 -25.20 -0.45
C GLY A 594 -17.50 -26.49 -0.23
N LYS A 595 -16.26 -26.38 0.27
CA LYS A 595 -15.31 -27.50 0.47
C LYS A 595 -14.87 -27.59 1.92
N SER A 596 -14.39 -28.79 2.29
CA SER A 596 -13.76 -29.01 3.60
C SER A 596 -12.40 -28.30 3.65
N ILE A 597 -12.17 -27.48 4.67
CA ILE A 597 -10.89 -26.83 4.94
C ILE A 597 -10.25 -27.48 6.16
N ILE A 598 -9.03 -27.99 5.99
CA ILE A 598 -8.31 -28.72 7.03
C ILE A 598 -7.22 -27.80 7.59
N ILE A 599 -7.26 -27.55 8.88
CA ILE A 599 -6.22 -26.77 9.59
C ILE A 599 -5.31 -27.77 10.30
N PRO A 600 -4.03 -27.93 9.87
CA PRO A 600 -3.11 -28.87 10.46
C PRO A 600 -2.76 -28.48 11.91
N PRO A 601 -2.28 -29.42 12.75
CA PRO A 601 -1.62 -29.03 13.99
C PRO A 601 -0.39 -28.19 13.66
N HIS A 602 0.05 -27.35 14.59
CA HIS A 602 1.27 -26.57 14.41
C HIS A 602 1.25 -25.72 13.11
N ASN A 603 0.06 -25.22 12.72
CA ASN A 603 -0.18 -24.56 11.43
C ASN A 603 0.79 -23.40 11.14
N GLY A 604 1.35 -22.75 12.17
CA GLY A 604 2.32 -21.68 12.03
C GLY A 604 3.74 -22.11 11.66
N VAL A 605 4.10 -23.39 11.78
CA VAL A 605 5.49 -23.89 11.66
C VAL A 605 5.65 -25.09 10.71
N VAL A 606 4.66 -25.35 9.84
CA VAL A 606 4.66 -26.51 8.93
C VAL A 606 5.88 -26.53 7.99
N GLY A 607 6.37 -25.37 7.56
CA GLY A 607 7.61 -25.26 6.79
C GLY A 607 8.83 -25.81 7.54
N ALA A 608 8.98 -25.45 8.81
CA ALA A 608 10.04 -25.98 9.67
C ALA A 608 9.86 -27.49 9.93
N ILE A 609 8.63 -28.00 10.13
CA ILE A 609 8.36 -29.44 10.20
C ILE A 609 8.86 -30.15 8.93
N GLY A 610 8.53 -29.61 7.75
CA GLY A 610 8.98 -30.15 6.47
C GLY A 610 10.50 -30.22 6.36
N MET A 611 11.22 -29.20 6.84
CA MET A 611 12.68 -29.18 6.83
C MET A 611 13.31 -30.20 7.76
N ALA A 612 12.76 -30.40 8.96
CA ALA A 612 13.22 -31.45 9.88
C ALA A 612 13.05 -32.85 9.25
N ILE A 613 11.92 -33.09 8.57
CA ILE A 613 11.67 -34.35 7.83
C ILE A 613 12.68 -34.54 6.68
N LEU A 614 12.95 -33.50 5.90
CA LEU A 614 13.94 -33.58 4.81
C LEU A 614 15.35 -33.86 5.35
N ALA A 615 15.73 -33.24 6.47
CA ALA A 615 16.99 -33.50 7.15
C ALA A 615 17.07 -34.98 7.60
N ARG A 616 16.00 -35.52 8.17
CA ARG A 616 15.91 -36.95 8.54
C ARG A 616 16.05 -37.88 7.33
N GLN A 617 15.33 -37.60 6.24
CA GLN A 617 15.43 -38.40 5.01
C GLN A 617 16.85 -38.40 4.44
N LYS A 618 17.53 -37.25 4.47
CA LYS A 618 18.93 -37.13 4.04
C LYS A 618 19.89 -37.89 4.95
N PHE A 619 19.67 -37.85 6.26
CA PHE A 619 20.42 -38.64 7.23
C PHE A 619 20.25 -40.14 6.96
N GLN A 620 19.02 -40.62 6.78
CA GLN A 620 18.72 -42.03 6.47
C GLN A 620 19.30 -42.50 5.12
N GLY A 621 19.30 -41.64 4.10
CA GLY A 621 19.79 -41.98 2.77
C GLY A 621 21.31 -41.94 2.61
N SER A 622 22.02 -41.13 3.41
CA SER A 622 23.47 -40.94 3.29
C SER A 622 24.29 -41.61 4.39
N GLY A 623 23.71 -41.83 5.58
CA GLY A 623 24.40 -42.36 6.75
C GLY A 623 25.52 -41.46 7.30
N ARG A 624 25.64 -40.22 6.81
CA ARG A 624 26.68 -39.27 7.26
C ARG A 624 26.28 -38.63 8.58
N GLU A 625 27.27 -38.33 9.42
CA GLU A 625 27.06 -37.49 10.60
C GLU A 625 26.67 -36.07 10.20
N THR A 626 25.87 -35.41 11.03
CA THR A 626 25.39 -34.05 10.78
C THR A 626 26.52 -33.04 10.80
N THR A 627 26.43 -32.01 9.96
CA THR A 627 27.34 -30.85 9.99
C THR A 627 26.93 -29.79 11.02
N PHE A 628 25.93 -30.06 11.86
CA PHE A 628 25.43 -29.13 12.85
C PHE A 628 26.55 -28.60 13.76
N ARG A 629 26.71 -27.27 13.77
CA ARG A 629 27.80 -26.58 14.50
C ARG A 629 27.49 -26.35 15.98
N GLY A 630 26.32 -26.77 16.45
CA GLY A 630 25.86 -26.62 17.83
C GLY A 630 24.87 -25.48 18.03
N TRP A 631 24.58 -25.16 19.29
CA TRP A 631 23.48 -24.26 19.68
C TRP A 631 23.84 -22.76 19.66
N SER A 632 25.12 -22.41 19.48
CA SER A 632 25.59 -21.03 19.41
C SER A 632 26.09 -20.68 18.01
N ILE A 633 25.60 -19.54 17.50
CA ILE A 633 26.03 -18.96 16.21
C ILE A 633 27.15 -17.94 16.43
N GLU A 634 27.36 -17.44 17.65
CA GLU A 634 28.35 -16.41 17.99
C GLU A 634 29.80 -16.87 17.76
N ASN A 635 30.04 -18.18 17.69
CA ASN A 635 31.37 -18.74 17.46
C ASN A 635 31.83 -18.67 15.99
N VAL A 636 31.00 -18.12 15.09
CA VAL A 636 31.31 -18.05 13.67
C VAL A 636 31.74 -16.62 13.31
N ASP A 637 32.98 -16.45 12.88
CA ASP A 637 33.47 -15.16 12.39
C ASP A 637 32.76 -14.79 11.08
N TYR A 638 32.03 -13.67 11.09
CA TYR A 638 31.42 -13.12 9.89
C TYR A 638 31.57 -11.61 9.77
N SER A 639 31.53 -11.11 8.53
CA SER A 639 31.47 -9.67 8.23
C SER A 639 30.33 -9.39 7.24
N ILE A 640 29.70 -8.23 7.39
CA ILE A 640 28.59 -7.78 6.53
C ILE A 640 29.03 -6.56 5.74
N ARG A 641 28.69 -6.56 4.45
CA ARG A 641 28.83 -5.40 3.56
C ARG A 641 27.58 -5.20 2.72
N ASP A 642 26.95 -4.03 2.84
CA ASP A 642 25.84 -3.63 1.99
C ASP A 642 26.32 -2.99 0.67
N PHE A 643 25.62 -3.28 -0.43
CA PHE A 643 25.82 -2.59 -1.70
C PHE A 643 24.57 -2.64 -2.59
N ALA A 644 24.40 -1.66 -3.49
CA ALA A 644 23.34 -1.71 -4.51
C ALA A 644 23.81 -2.50 -5.74
N CYS A 645 23.11 -3.57 -6.08
CA CYS A 645 23.36 -4.39 -7.27
C CYS A 645 23.06 -3.60 -8.55
N LYS A 646 24.10 -3.27 -9.32
CA LYS A 646 23.97 -2.57 -10.62
C LYS A 646 23.78 -3.53 -11.80
N GLY A 647 23.21 -4.71 -11.57
CA GLY A 647 23.09 -5.76 -12.60
C GLY A 647 21.95 -5.58 -13.57
N CYS A 648 20.89 -4.91 -13.13
CA CYS A 648 19.75 -4.58 -13.96
C CYS A 648 19.07 -3.32 -13.39
N SER A 649 17.97 -2.91 -14.03
CA SER A 649 17.19 -1.73 -13.64
C SER A 649 16.51 -1.83 -12.27
N ASN A 650 16.54 -3.00 -11.61
CA ASN A 650 15.98 -3.17 -10.26
C ASN A 650 16.84 -2.54 -9.15
N PHE A 651 18.15 -2.40 -9.33
CA PHE A 651 19.07 -1.86 -8.31
C PHE A 651 18.82 -2.44 -6.91
N CYS A 652 18.75 -3.78 -6.78
CA CYS A 652 18.47 -4.43 -5.50
C CYS A 652 19.51 -4.02 -4.46
N ASP A 653 19.09 -3.74 -3.23
CA ASP A 653 20.01 -3.61 -2.10
C ASP A 653 20.42 -5.01 -1.65
N VAL A 654 21.71 -5.32 -1.75
CA VAL A 654 22.26 -6.64 -1.48
C VAL A 654 23.22 -6.56 -0.30
N GLN A 655 23.09 -7.52 0.62
CA GLN A 655 24.02 -7.73 1.72
C GLN A 655 24.97 -8.87 1.36
N GLU A 656 26.26 -8.59 1.33
CA GLU A 656 27.34 -9.58 1.24
C GLU A 656 27.74 -9.98 2.66
N PHE A 657 27.53 -11.25 3.01
CA PHE A 657 28.02 -11.88 4.22
C PHE A 657 29.28 -12.66 3.88
N THR A 658 30.37 -12.41 4.58
CA THR A 658 31.56 -13.27 4.52
C THR A 658 31.62 -14.07 5.81
N VAL A 659 31.38 -15.38 5.74
CA VAL A 659 31.37 -16.31 6.87
C VAL A 659 32.59 -17.22 6.71
N GLU A 660 33.54 -17.18 7.65
CA GLU A 660 34.80 -17.97 7.59
C GLU A 660 35.56 -17.83 6.23
N GLY A 661 35.52 -16.63 5.64
CA GLY A 661 36.15 -16.33 4.35
C GLY A 661 35.30 -16.67 3.12
N GLU A 662 34.17 -17.36 3.29
CA GLU A 662 33.24 -17.70 2.23
C GLU A 662 32.13 -16.66 2.09
N LYS A 663 31.92 -16.17 0.86
CA LYS A 663 30.91 -15.15 0.57
C LYS A 663 29.55 -15.75 0.27
N THR A 664 28.51 -15.19 0.89
CA THR A 664 27.09 -15.47 0.66
C THR A 664 26.36 -14.12 0.54
N TYR A 665 25.26 -14.09 -0.21
CA TYR A 665 24.56 -12.84 -0.51
C TYR A 665 23.07 -12.96 -0.18
N TRP A 666 22.47 -11.85 0.24
CA TRP A 666 21.05 -11.76 0.57
C TRP A 666 20.46 -10.44 0.02
N GLY A 667 19.18 -10.44 -0.34
CA GLY A 667 18.46 -9.25 -0.82
C GLY A 667 18.41 -9.09 -2.35
N ASP A 668 19.00 -9.99 -3.13
CA ASP A 668 18.90 -9.97 -4.59
C ASP A 668 17.62 -10.63 -5.10
N LYS A 669 16.87 -9.92 -5.96
CA LYS A 669 15.59 -10.43 -6.49
C LYS A 669 15.75 -11.54 -7.53
N CYS A 670 16.85 -11.56 -8.29
CA CYS A 670 17.03 -12.54 -9.35
C CYS A 670 17.58 -13.87 -8.85
N SER A 671 18.21 -13.91 -7.67
CA SER A 671 18.86 -15.10 -7.12
C SER A 671 19.91 -15.75 -8.04
N ASP A 672 20.26 -15.15 -9.17
CA ASP A 672 21.12 -15.75 -10.21
C ASP A 672 22.54 -15.17 -10.17
N ARG A 673 22.66 -13.86 -9.93
CA ARG A 673 23.96 -13.18 -10.00
C ARG A 673 24.88 -13.53 -8.84
N TYR A 674 24.32 -13.70 -7.65
CA TYR A 674 25.07 -13.81 -6.41
C TYR A 674 24.98 -15.19 -5.75
N ARG A 675 24.14 -16.10 -6.25
CA ARG A 675 24.19 -17.49 -5.81
C ARG A 675 25.48 -18.13 -6.28
N LYS A 676 26.15 -18.84 -5.37
CA LYS A 676 27.13 -19.85 -5.75
C LYS A 676 26.40 -20.90 -6.56
N ARG A 677 26.69 -20.99 -7.86
CA ARG A 677 26.20 -22.11 -8.66
C ARG A 677 26.72 -23.39 -8.01
N PRO A 678 25.87 -24.36 -7.67
CA PRO A 678 26.35 -25.65 -7.20
C PRO A 678 27.36 -26.16 -8.24
N LYS A 679 28.50 -26.67 -7.78
CA LYS A 679 29.45 -27.39 -8.65
C LYS A 679 28.80 -28.72 -9.01
N ILE A 680 27.88 -28.67 -9.97
CA ILE A 680 27.26 -29.86 -10.54
C ILE A 680 28.17 -30.30 -11.68
N ASP A 681 28.60 -31.56 -11.66
CA ASP A 681 29.40 -32.18 -12.72
C ASP A 681 28.59 -32.44 -14.02
N ARG A 682 27.37 -31.89 -14.09
CA ARG A 682 26.40 -32.08 -15.18
C ARG A 682 26.18 -30.76 -15.89
N ARG A 683 26.42 -30.75 -17.20
CA ARG A 683 26.18 -29.61 -18.09
C ARG A 683 24.67 -29.37 -18.22
N ALA A 684 24.25 -28.11 -18.15
CA ALA A 684 22.87 -27.75 -18.45
C ALA A 684 22.51 -28.18 -19.89
N ILE A 685 21.45 -28.97 -20.02
CA ILE A 685 20.97 -29.47 -21.33
C ILE A 685 20.17 -28.39 -22.06
N VAL A 686 19.58 -27.44 -21.33
CA VAL A 686 18.74 -26.38 -21.87
C VAL A 686 19.54 -25.07 -21.98
N PRO A 687 19.57 -24.40 -23.16
CA PRO A 687 20.22 -23.10 -23.33
C PRO A 687 19.48 -21.99 -22.57
N ASP A 688 20.14 -20.84 -22.39
CA ASP A 688 19.51 -19.65 -21.80
C ASP A 688 18.42 -19.10 -22.74
N LEU A 689 17.17 -19.48 -22.46
CA LEU A 689 16.02 -19.15 -23.29
C LEU A 689 15.70 -17.64 -23.29
N ILE A 690 16.08 -16.90 -22.25
CA ILE A 690 15.86 -15.45 -22.18
C ILE A 690 16.85 -14.74 -23.09
N LYS A 691 18.13 -15.10 -22.99
CA LYS A 691 19.15 -14.58 -23.90
C LYS A 691 18.82 -14.89 -25.36
N LEU A 692 18.42 -16.14 -25.64
CA LEU A 692 18.00 -16.56 -26.99
C LEU A 692 16.83 -15.71 -27.51
N ARG A 693 15.84 -15.43 -26.66
CA ARG A 693 14.70 -14.57 -26.99
C ARG A 693 15.15 -13.13 -27.30
N ASP A 694 16.03 -12.54 -26.50
CA ASP A 694 16.49 -11.16 -26.70
C ASP A 694 17.32 -11.02 -27.98
N GLU A 695 18.17 -12.01 -28.28
CA GLU A 695 18.93 -12.07 -29.53
C GLU A 695 18.00 -12.20 -30.75
N ALA A 696 17.00 -13.09 -30.68
CA ALA A 696 15.99 -13.24 -31.74
C ALA A 696 15.12 -11.99 -31.91
N LEU A 697 14.80 -11.28 -30.81
CA LEU A 697 13.99 -10.07 -30.85
C LEU A 697 14.69 -8.93 -31.63
N LEU A 698 16.01 -8.80 -31.48
CA LEU A 698 16.81 -7.75 -32.13
C LEU A 698 17.46 -8.21 -33.45
N GLU A 699 17.08 -9.38 -33.95
CA GLU A 699 17.64 -9.92 -35.17
C GLU A 699 17.43 -8.97 -36.37
N GLY A 700 18.52 -8.69 -37.09
CA GLY A 700 18.50 -7.80 -38.25
C GLY A 700 18.35 -6.31 -37.94
N TYR A 701 18.36 -5.88 -36.68
CA TYR A 701 18.39 -4.47 -36.31
C TYR A 701 19.80 -3.90 -36.45
N ASP A 702 19.92 -2.80 -37.20
CA ASP A 702 21.16 -2.06 -37.39
C ASP A 702 20.96 -0.59 -36.97
N PRO A 703 21.51 -0.15 -35.82
CA PRO A 703 21.37 1.22 -35.33
C PRO A 703 22.09 2.25 -36.19
N ASP A 704 23.09 1.82 -36.98
CA ASP A 704 23.96 2.70 -37.77
C ASP A 704 23.58 2.70 -39.25
N ARG A 705 22.41 2.13 -39.60
CA ARG A 705 21.94 2.03 -40.98
C ARG A 705 21.90 3.41 -41.65
N PRO A 706 22.62 3.61 -42.77
CA PRO A 706 22.67 4.89 -43.45
C PRO A 706 21.40 5.15 -44.29
N GLY A 707 20.98 6.42 -44.34
CA GLY A 707 19.93 6.91 -45.24
C GLY A 707 18.49 6.76 -44.72
N GLY A 708 17.59 7.56 -45.29
CA GLY A 708 16.15 7.53 -45.03
C GLY A 708 15.64 8.31 -43.81
N PRO A 709 14.32 8.51 -43.70
CA PRO A 709 13.69 9.10 -42.52
C PRO A 709 13.93 8.26 -41.26
N ALA A 710 14.11 8.96 -40.13
CA ALA A 710 14.30 8.37 -38.81
C ALA A 710 12.95 8.09 -38.14
N VAL A 711 12.60 6.82 -38.02
CA VAL A 711 11.40 6.35 -37.35
C VAL A 711 11.76 5.85 -35.95
N ALA A 712 11.38 6.60 -34.93
CA ALA A 712 11.63 6.27 -33.54
C ALA A 712 10.58 5.29 -33.00
N MET A 713 11.00 4.21 -32.33
CA MET A 713 10.10 3.24 -31.71
C MET A 713 10.48 3.01 -30.23
N PRO A 714 9.54 3.19 -29.29
CA PRO A 714 9.83 2.97 -27.87
C PRO A 714 9.97 1.47 -27.55
N ARG A 715 11.01 1.11 -26.79
CA ARG A 715 11.22 -0.23 -26.22
C ARG A 715 10.29 -0.49 -25.03
N ALA A 716 8.99 -0.41 -25.28
CA ALA A 716 7.94 -0.55 -24.29
C ALA A 716 6.77 -1.37 -24.85
N MET A 717 6.01 -1.99 -23.94
CA MET A 717 4.78 -2.71 -24.28
C MET A 717 5.03 -3.78 -25.36
N TYR A 718 4.25 -3.75 -26.44
CA TYR A 718 4.23 -4.75 -27.52
C TYR A 718 5.48 -4.74 -28.42
N PHE A 719 6.43 -3.83 -28.18
CA PHE A 719 7.78 -3.92 -28.76
C PHE A 719 8.38 -5.32 -28.55
N TYR A 720 8.25 -5.87 -27.35
CA TYR A 720 8.86 -7.14 -26.96
C TYR A 720 8.22 -8.38 -27.60
N ASP A 721 7.15 -8.20 -28.37
CA ASP A 721 6.42 -9.27 -29.06
C ASP A 721 6.57 -9.16 -30.60
N ARG A 722 6.75 -7.94 -31.12
CA ARG A 722 6.58 -7.65 -32.55
C ARG A 722 7.71 -6.84 -33.19
N PHE A 723 8.79 -6.52 -32.47
CA PHE A 723 9.85 -5.69 -33.05
C PHE A 723 10.44 -6.21 -34.37
N PRO A 724 10.72 -7.52 -34.57
CA PRO A 724 11.24 -8.02 -35.86
C PRO A 724 10.36 -7.68 -37.07
N PHE A 725 9.03 -7.70 -36.90
CA PHE A 725 8.08 -7.31 -37.94
C PHE A 725 8.23 -5.84 -38.32
N TRP A 726 8.23 -4.95 -37.32
CA TRP A 726 8.41 -3.51 -37.51
C TRP A 726 9.79 -3.17 -38.07
N ASN A 727 10.82 -3.84 -37.56
CA ASN A 727 12.19 -3.69 -38.03
C ASN A 727 12.26 -3.96 -39.52
N ARG A 728 11.73 -5.11 -39.96
CA ARG A 728 11.73 -5.47 -41.37
C ARG A 728 10.91 -4.51 -42.22
N LEU A 729 9.70 -4.15 -41.80
CA LEU A 729 8.81 -3.25 -42.53
C LEU A 729 9.49 -1.91 -42.85
N PHE A 730 9.97 -1.19 -41.83
CA PHE A 730 10.58 0.12 -42.03
C PHE A 730 11.92 0.03 -42.77
N THR A 731 12.68 -1.04 -42.54
CA THR A 731 13.95 -1.28 -43.24
C THR A 731 13.74 -1.47 -44.74
N GLU A 732 12.69 -2.20 -45.15
CA GLU A 732 12.31 -2.40 -46.56
C GLU A 732 11.73 -1.13 -47.19
N LEU A 733 11.06 -0.28 -46.40
CA LEU A 733 10.63 1.06 -46.84
C LEU A 733 11.79 2.06 -46.96
N GLY A 734 13.02 1.66 -46.63
CA GLY A 734 14.21 2.51 -46.69
C GLY A 734 14.32 3.50 -45.53
N CYS A 735 13.59 3.31 -44.43
CA CYS A 735 13.72 4.10 -43.22
C CYS A 735 14.81 3.54 -42.29
N ARG A 736 15.33 4.39 -41.41
CA ARG A 736 16.20 3.97 -40.29
C ARG A 736 15.39 3.99 -38.99
N ILE A 737 15.57 2.98 -38.15
CA ILE A 737 14.84 2.87 -36.89
C ILE A 737 15.70 3.37 -35.74
N VAL A 738 15.11 4.19 -34.87
CA VAL A 738 15.76 4.67 -33.63
C VAL A 738 15.04 4.08 -32.43
N LEU A 739 15.73 3.26 -31.65
CA LEU A 739 15.19 2.68 -30.43
C LEU A 739 15.51 3.53 -29.19
N SER A 740 14.59 3.54 -28.23
CA SER A 740 14.89 4.07 -26.90
C SER A 740 15.93 3.20 -26.19
N ASP A 741 16.59 3.75 -25.17
CA ASP A 741 17.52 2.96 -24.35
C ASP A 741 16.78 1.87 -23.55
N PRO A 742 17.46 0.81 -23.08
CA PRO A 742 16.89 -0.08 -22.07
C PRO A 742 16.31 0.71 -20.89
N THR A 743 15.18 0.26 -20.35
CA THR A 743 14.52 0.96 -19.24
C THR A 743 15.48 1.22 -18.08
N THR A 744 15.68 2.50 -17.75
CA THR A 744 16.47 2.97 -16.60
C THR A 744 15.59 3.73 -15.62
N LYS A 745 16.09 3.98 -14.39
CA LYS A 745 15.42 4.87 -13.41
C LYS A 745 15.12 6.25 -14.00
N ASN A 746 16.00 6.76 -14.86
CA ASN A 746 15.79 8.04 -15.54
C ASN A 746 14.57 7.99 -16.48
N ILE A 747 14.48 6.94 -17.32
CA ILE A 747 13.32 6.73 -18.20
C ILE A 747 12.03 6.59 -17.38
N VAL A 748 12.08 5.82 -16.28
CA VAL A 748 10.92 5.69 -15.37
C VAL A 748 10.47 7.06 -14.88
N ASN A 749 11.38 7.89 -14.37
CA ASN A 749 11.05 9.22 -13.85
C ASN A 749 10.50 10.16 -14.91
N LEU A 750 11.10 10.20 -16.11
CA LEU A 750 10.57 10.96 -17.25
C LEU A 750 9.12 10.55 -17.58
N GLY A 751 8.83 9.25 -17.47
CA GLY A 751 7.49 8.72 -17.64
C GLY A 751 6.52 9.16 -16.56
N LEU A 752 6.93 9.10 -15.29
CA LEU A 752 6.12 9.56 -14.16
C LEU A 752 5.78 11.05 -14.26
N GLU A 753 6.71 11.87 -14.74
CA GLU A 753 6.53 13.33 -14.87
C GLU A 753 5.68 13.75 -16.08
N SER A 754 5.72 12.97 -17.16
CA SER A 754 5.00 13.31 -18.40
C SER A 754 3.57 12.78 -18.45
N THR A 755 3.24 11.75 -17.66
CA THR A 755 1.92 11.12 -17.69
C THR A 755 0.87 11.98 -16.97
N ILE A 756 -0.26 12.26 -17.62
CA ILE A 756 -1.35 13.06 -17.06
C ILE A 756 -2.33 12.21 -16.23
N ALA A 757 -2.64 11.00 -16.71
CA ALA A 757 -3.50 10.05 -16.01
C ALA A 757 -2.71 9.21 -15.00
N GLU A 758 -3.39 8.34 -14.25
CA GLU A 758 -2.75 7.32 -13.42
C GLU A 758 -2.83 5.90 -14.03
N PRO A 759 -2.19 5.62 -15.18
CA PRO A 759 -2.21 4.28 -15.77
C PRO A 759 -1.27 3.33 -15.02
N CYS A 760 -1.25 2.06 -15.41
CA CYS A 760 -0.32 1.09 -14.87
C CYS A 760 1.15 1.44 -15.19
N PHE A 761 2.07 0.91 -14.39
CA PHE A 761 3.50 1.23 -14.50
C PHE A 761 4.10 1.07 -15.91
N PRO A 762 3.80 -0.01 -16.68
CA PRO A 762 4.31 -0.15 -18.05
C PRO A 762 3.95 1.01 -18.99
N ILE A 763 2.76 1.61 -18.81
CA ILE A 763 2.30 2.75 -19.61
C ILE A 763 3.03 4.02 -19.23
N LYS A 764 3.26 4.25 -17.93
CA LYS A 764 4.11 5.37 -17.46
C LYS A 764 5.52 5.23 -18.02
N VAL A 765 6.10 4.03 -17.97
CA VAL A 765 7.42 3.75 -18.56
C VAL A 765 7.43 3.98 -20.07
N ALA A 766 6.36 3.66 -20.79
CA ALA A 766 6.25 3.95 -22.22
C ALA A 766 6.30 5.46 -22.54
N HIS A 767 5.70 6.31 -21.70
CA HIS A 767 5.86 7.77 -21.82
C HIS A 767 7.32 8.20 -21.61
N GLY A 768 8.00 7.57 -20.66
CA GLY A 768 9.43 7.77 -20.42
C GLY A 768 10.30 7.39 -21.63
N HIS A 769 9.96 6.30 -22.31
CA HIS A 769 10.63 5.89 -23.54
C HIS A 769 10.39 6.88 -24.68
N ALA A 770 9.17 7.40 -24.82
CA ALA A 770 8.90 8.48 -25.76
C ALA A 770 9.71 9.74 -25.44
N ALA A 771 9.83 10.13 -24.16
CA ALA A 771 10.67 11.24 -23.72
C ALA A 771 12.17 11.01 -24.01
N ASN A 772 12.67 9.79 -23.82
CA ASN A 772 14.04 9.41 -24.18
C ASN A 772 14.28 9.55 -25.70
N LEU A 773 13.33 9.11 -26.53
CA LEU A 773 13.43 9.24 -27.99
C LEU A 773 13.46 10.70 -28.45
N ILE A 774 12.68 11.59 -27.81
CA ILE A 774 12.69 13.02 -28.11
C ILE A 774 14.09 13.61 -27.91
N GLN A 775 14.85 13.14 -26.91
CA GLN A 775 16.23 13.57 -26.67
C GLN A 775 17.21 13.05 -27.72
N LYS A 776 16.93 11.88 -28.32
CA LYS A 776 17.76 11.29 -29.39
C LYS A 776 17.51 11.90 -30.77
N GLY A 777 16.37 12.57 -30.95
CA GLY A 777 15.96 13.16 -32.23
C GLY A 777 15.41 12.11 -33.21
N PHE A 778 14.35 12.48 -33.91
CA PHE A 778 13.69 11.65 -34.92
C PHE A 778 12.82 12.51 -35.84
N ASP A 779 12.48 11.95 -37.01
CA ASP A 779 11.53 12.55 -37.95
C ASP A 779 10.10 12.16 -37.58
N HIS A 780 9.88 10.87 -37.30
CA HIS A 780 8.60 10.32 -36.89
C HIS A 780 8.72 9.46 -35.62
N LEU A 781 7.72 9.53 -34.74
CA LEU A 781 7.57 8.64 -33.59
C LEU A 781 6.50 7.60 -33.91
N PHE A 782 6.87 6.34 -33.98
CA PHE A 782 5.97 5.24 -34.28
C PHE A 782 5.48 4.55 -33.00
N ILE A 783 4.17 4.63 -32.76
CA ILE A 783 3.48 3.93 -31.69
C ILE A 783 2.17 3.39 -32.28
N PRO A 784 2.09 2.11 -32.66
CA PRO A 784 0.88 1.57 -33.29
C PRO A 784 -0.25 1.42 -32.27
N ASN A 785 -1.48 1.66 -32.71
CA ASN A 785 -2.70 1.30 -31.99
C ASN A 785 -3.05 -0.16 -32.32
N VAL A 786 -2.48 -1.10 -31.56
CA VAL A 786 -2.70 -2.54 -31.77
C VAL A 786 -3.92 -2.99 -30.99
N ILE A 787 -4.95 -3.48 -31.69
CA ILE A 787 -6.25 -3.81 -31.09
C ILE A 787 -6.27 -5.25 -30.56
N ASP A 788 -5.79 -6.18 -31.38
CA ASP A 788 -5.84 -7.62 -31.13
C ASP A 788 -4.53 -8.31 -31.53
N SER A 789 -4.45 -9.62 -31.27
CA SER A 789 -3.34 -10.46 -31.67
C SER A 789 -3.84 -11.80 -32.21
N GLU A 790 -3.09 -12.41 -33.10
CA GLU A 790 -3.36 -13.74 -33.65
C GLU A 790 -3.58 -14.76 -32.51
N THR A 791 -4.50 -15.70 -32.71
CA THR A 791 -4.82 -16.75 -31.76
C THR A 791 -4.98 -18.09 -32.45
N ASP A 792 -4.64 -19.16 -31.75
CA ASP A 792 -4.87 -20.54 -32.19
C ASP A 792 -6.33 -20.98 -31.98
N ILE A 793 -7.17 -20.13 -31.36
CA ILE A 793 -8.59 -20.42 -31.05
C ILE A 793 -9.47 -19.32 -31.69
N PRO A 794 -9.83 -19.42 -32.98
CA PRO A 794 -10.51 -18.36 -33.72
C PRO A 794 -11.85 -17.92 -33.12
N GLU A 795 -12.53 -18.81 -32.40
CA GLU A 795 -13.82 -18.55 -31.75
C GLU A 795 -13.71 -17.66 -30.50
N MET A 796 -12.50 -17.52 -29.96
CA MET A 796 -12.23 -16.66 -28.81
C MET A 796 -11.67 -15.32 -29.30
N GLU A 797 -12.36 -14.23 -28.97
CA GLU A 797 -11.85 -12.89 -29.19
C GLU A 797 -10.57 -12.67 -28.37
N SER A 798 -9.53 -12.14 -29.03
CA SER A 798 -8.29 -11.74 -28.37
C SER A 798 -8.28 -10.23 -28.32
N HIS A 799 -8.15 -9.68 -27.11
CA HIS A 799 -8.07 -8.25 -26.90
C HIS A 799 -6.78 -7.92 -26.16
N LEU A 800 -6.08 -6.91 -26.65
CA LEU A 800 -4.98 -6.32 -25.91
C LEU A 800 -5.50 -5.38 -24.81
N CYS A 801 -4.64 -5.11 -23.83
CA CYS A 801 -4.95 -4.19 -22.74
C CYS A 801 -5.44 -2.84 -23.30
N PRO A 802 -6.59 -2.29 -22.85
CA PRO A 802 -7.11 -1.01 -23.33
C PRO A 802 -6.12 0.16 -23.17
N TRP A 803 -5.31 0.15 -22.11
CA TRP A 803 -4.23 1.13 -21.95
C TRP A 803 -3.12 0.98 -23.01
N GLY A 804 -2.84 -0.25 -23.44
CA GLY A 804 -1.89 -0.49 -24.52
C GLY A 804 -2.45 -0.11 -25.89
N GLN A 805 -3.72 -0.42 -26.18
CA GLN A 805 -4.42 0.01 -27.40
C GLN A 805 -4.39 1.54 -27.52
N THR A 806 -4.72 2.24 -26.44
CA THR A 806 -4.81 3.70 -26.41
C THR A 806 -3.46 4.41 -26.22
N LEU A 807 -2.35 3.67 -26.10
CA LEU A 807 -1.01 4.22 -25.84
C LEU A 807 -0.62 5.41 -26.74
N PRO A 808 -0.75 5.34 -28.08
CA PRO A 808 -0.38 6.49 -28.93
C PRO A 808 -1.18 7.74 -28.60
N PHE A 809 -2.47 7.61 -28.28
CA PHE A 809 -3.35 8.74 -28.01
C PHE A 809 -3.03 9.38 -26.66
N VAL A 810 -2.80 8.56 -25.62
CA VAL A 810 -2.49 9.09 -24.28
C VAL A 810 -1.09 9.71 -24.23
N VAL A 811 -0.11 9.14 -24.94
CA VAL A 811 1.21 9.77 -25.13
C VAL A 811 1.05 11.07 -25.92
N GLY A 812 0.24 11.06 -26.99
CA GLY A 812 -0.09 12.20 -27.83
C GLY A 812 -0.72 13.39 -27.10
N GLN A 813 -1.44 13.14 -26.01
CA GLN A 813 -2.05 14.17 -25.16
C GLN A 813 -1.29 14.44 -23.86
N SER A 814 -0.15 13.78 -23.64
CA SER A 814 0.66 13.91 -22.44
C SER A 814 1.43 15.24 -22.36
N GLY A 815 2.24 15.42 -21.31
CA GLY A 815 3.19 16.54 -21.21
C GLY A 815 4.21 16.60 -22.37
N LEU A 816 4.26 15.59 -23.24
CA LEU A 816 5.10 15.54 -24.44
C LEU A 816 4.42 16.10 -25.70
N LYS A 817 3.12 16.43 -25.65
CA LYS A 817 2.29 16.80 -26.82
C LYS A 817 2.95 17.83 -27.73
N GLU A 818 3.42 18.95 -27.19
CA GLU A 818 4.05 20.02 -27.98
C GLU A 818 5.28 19.54 -28.74
N ARG A 819 5.98 18.55 -28.20
CA ARG A 819 7.20 17.99 -28.81
C ARG A 819 6.91 16.89 -29.83
N ILE A 820 5.75 16.24 -29.81
CA ILE A 820 5.43 15.12 -30.72
C ILE A 820 4.32 15.43 -31.73
N SER A 821 3.60 16.54 -31.54
CA SER A 821 2.50 16.96 -32.41
C SER A 821 2.95 17.02 -33.87
N GLY A 822 2.22 16.36 -34.77
CA GLY A 822 2.52 16.28 -36.20
C GLY A 822 3.60 15.27 -36.60
N ARG A 823 4.21 14.55 -35.64
CA ARG A 823 5.26 13.54 -35.90
C ARG A 823 4.86 12.12 -35.48
N LEU A 824 3.70 11.94 -34.85
CA LEU A 824 3.23 10.65 -34.36
C LEU A 824 2.63 9.82 -35.50
N LEU A 825 3.18 8.62 -35.74
CA LEU A 825 2.63 7.59 -36.62
C LEU A 825 1.96 6.52 -35.75
N SER A 826 0.64 6.39 -35.88
CA SER A 826 -0.17 5.49 -35.05
C SER A 826 -1.23 4.74 -35.86
N PRO A 827 -0.82 3.82 -36.77
CA PRO A 827 -1.77 2.96 -37.49
C PRO A 827 -2.63 2.18 -36.51
N THR A 828 -3.90 1.96 -36.86
CA THR A 828 -4.77 1.04 -36.12
C THR A 828 -4.71 -0.33 -36.76
N ILE A 829 -4.30 -1.34 -35.98
CA ILE A 829 -3.92 -2.65 -36.52
C ILE A 829 -4.67 -3.77 -35.83
N HIS A 830 -5.25 -4.65 -36.64
CA HIS A 830 -5.90 -5.89 -36.24
C HIS A 830 -5.15 -7.08 -36.83
N PHE A 831 -4.21 -7.63 -36.07
CA PHE A 831 -3.45 -8.78 -36.50
C PHE A 831 -4.34 -10.03 -36.72
N ARG A 832 -5.47 -10.15 -36.03
CA ARG A 832 -6.44 -11.23 -36.27
C ARG A 832 -7.01 -11.25 -37.69
N ARG A 833 -6.99 -10.12 -38.41
CA ARG A 833 -7.46 -10.06 -39.81
C ARG A 833 -6.48 -10.72 -40.79
N GLY A 834 -5.36 -11.24 -40.29
CA GLY A 834 -4.34 -11.89 -41.09
C GLY A 834 -3.57 -10.90 -41.96
N PHE A 835 -2.71 -11.46 -42.82
CA PHE A 835 -1.77 -10.68 -43.61
C PHE A 835 -2.44 -9.62 -44.49
N GLU A 836 -3.53 -9.95 -45.19
CA GLU A 836 -4.20 -9.00 -46.09
C GLU A 836 -4.82 -7.84 -45.32
N GLY A 837 -5.49 -8.11 -44.19
CA GLY A 837 -6.07 -7.06 -43.36
C GLY A 837 -5.01 -6.12 -42.78
N VAL A 838 -3.90 -6.67 -42.27
CA VAL A 838 -2.79 -5.86 -41.76
C VAL A 838 -2.12 -5.06 -42.87
N ARG A 839 -1.95 -5.63 -44.07
CA ARG A 839 -1.39 -4.93 -45.23
C ARG A 839 -2.25 -3.72 -45.60
N ASP A 840 -3.56 -3.91 -45.69
CA ASP A 840 -4.49 -2.86 -46.10
C ASP A 840 -4.52 -1.73 -45.05
N GLU A 841 -4.53 -2.06 -43.76
CA GLU A 841 -4.46 -1.08 -42.67
C GLU A 841 -3.15 -0.28 -42.64
N LEU A 842 -2.03 -0.94 -42.96
CA LEU A 842 -0.73 -0.26 -43.06
C LEU A 842 -0.60 0.59 -44.33
N ALA A 843 -1.26 0.22 -45.44
CA ALA A 843 -1.23 0.99 -46.67
C ALA A 843 -1.97 2.33 -46.56
N ASP A 844 -2.99 2.40 -45.69
CA ASP A 844 -3.77 3.61 -45.42
C ASP A 844 -3.06 4.62 -44.48
N THR A 845 -1.93 4.21 -43.85
CA THR A 845 -1.18 5.01 -42.86
C THR A 845 0.05 5.65 -43.47
#